data_AF-A0A2V6CU76-F1
#
_entry.id   AF-A0A2V6CU76-F1
#
_cell.length_a   1.000
_cell.length_b   1.000
_cell.length_c   1.000
_cell.angle_alpha   90.00
_cell.angle_beta   90.00
_cell.angle_gamma   90.00
#
_symmetry.space_group_name_H-M   'P 1'
#
loop_
_entity.id
_entity.type
_entity.pdbx_description
1 polymer ?
#
loop_
_entity_poly.entity_id
_entity_poly.type
_entity_poly.pdbx_seq_one_letter_code
_entity_poly.pdbx_strand_id
1 'polypeptide(L)'
;MLGAGFYFYMPLASMTNPPLNWGYPRTWDGFLHALTRGQYERTNPTSSLSRFMDQMGMLLSGAVEEFNLAYLLIGLVPFFFFVRMQKREQAWFAGLVAMYVCLAVLLIMLLNPSTDRQSTEMSRVFFTASHVMISLCVGYGMTLFGAMMATQYARFRDFGWCGGAVVAAIAIYTAAVVFQSEKESSFSRGARFGVEASHDPLVRGTALLCVGLAALAILIFLAARTRPPMVALLFIYALMPAKSILSHWSDNEQRGHLFGYWFGHDMFTPPFVAPDGKLNYDARLRAEAMKGSNAKLVYPEMTRNAVLFGGTDPGRFCPTYMIFCESFIPPKCKPRDPDFDRRDVYIITQNALADQTYLEYIRAHYNRSTQIDSPFFQGMFLWLQDLFRPKIEFRRSTTNYFARLVAPLDRYFTDLGARVEQRRRAEGVYPPQEILTPSPSDHEQSFNEYMADAQRRMQLNQLKPNEDVHLDKESGRLTVQGQVAVMSINGLLTKVIFDKNPTNEFYVEESFPLDWMFPYLEPYGIIMKINRQPLPEMTEEMVKRDHEFWSQYSQRLIGNWITYDTPVKEVCEFAQRVNEGRDYKGFSGDRKFIRDDQAQKSFSKLRSSIGGLYTWRYTYARTTAEKDRMFKEADFAFRQAFAFCPFSPEAVYRYTTLLASVGRLEDALQIIETALRFDRDNVTLQYWSNNFKA
;
A
#
# COMPACT_ATOMS: atom_id res chain seq x y z
N MET A 1 -6.66 30.55 -10.68
CA MET A 1 -5.33 31.08 -10.30
C MET A 1 -5.15 31.11 -8.78
N LEU A 2 -5.95 31.87 -8.00
CA LEU A 2 -5.78 31.95 -6.52
C LEU A 2 -5.78 30.59 -5.79
N GLY A 3 -6.66 29.66 -6.19
CA GLY A 3 -6.70 28.31 -5.60
C GLY A 3 -5.44 27.46 -5.85
N ALA A 4 -4.69 27.73 -6.93
CA ALA A 4 -3.41 27.06 -7.18
C ALA A 4 -2.25 27.71 -6.37
N GLY A 5 -2.47 28.90 -5.80
CA GLY A 5 -1.48 29.60 -4.98
C GLY A 5 -1.05 28.81 -3.74
N PHE A 6 -1.91 27.94 -3.21
CA PHE A 6 -1.61 27.07 -2.07
C PHE A 6 -0.45 26.09 -2.34
N TYR A 7 -0.18 25.73 -3.60
CA TYR A 7 0.94 24.86 -3.95
C TYR A 7 2.31 25.51 -3.65
N PHE A 8 2.40 26.85 -3.62
CA PHE A 8 3.63 27.55 -3.22
C PHE A 8 3.99 27.38 -1.74
N TYR A 9 3.13 26.76 -0.92
CA TYR A 9 3.55 26.29 0.41
C TYR A 9 4.63 25.20 0.33
N MET A 10 4.60 24.35 -0.70
CA MET A 10 5.55 23.23 -0.86
C MET A 10 7.02 23.67 -0.90
N PRO A 11 7.45 24.62 -1.76
CA PRO A 11 8.83 25.10 -1.78
C PRO A 11 9.26 25.70 -0.43
N LEU A 12 8.38 26.47 0.21
CA LEU A 12 8.67 27.11 1.50
C LEU A 12 8.86 26.09 2.62
N ALA A 13 7.97 25.09 2.71
CA ALA A 13 8.09 24.01 3.68
C ALA A 13 9.36 23.17 3.42
N SER A 14 9.64 22.85 2.14
CA SER A 14 10.81 22.10 1.71
C SER A 14 12.13 22.81 2.01
N MET A 15 12.17 24.14 1.96
CA MET A 15 13.34 24.94 2.38
C MET A 15 13.71 24.73 3.84
N THR A 16 12.83 24.22 4.71
CA THR A 16 13.19 23.84 6.09
C THR A 16 13.83 22.45 6.22
N ASN A 17 13.95 21.71 5.11
CA ASN A 17 14.32 20.31 5.05
C ASN A 17 13.49 19.49 6.05
N PRO A 18 12.21 19.20 5.76
CA PRO A 18 11.40 18.34 6.61
C PRO A 18 11.74 16.85 6.35
N PRO A 19 11.57 15.95 7.33
CA PRO A 19 11.80 14.50 7.17
C PRO A 19 11.04 13.82 6.02
N LEU A 20 10.06 14.47 5.43
CA LEU A 20 9.30 13.99 4.27
C LEU A 20 9.38 15.04 3.16
N ASN A 21 10.36 14.92 2.27
CA ASN A 21 10.66 15.94 1.26
C ASN A 21 11.01 15.33 -0.13
N TRP A 22 10.31 14.27 -0.53
CA TRP A 22 10.64 13.45 -1.71
C TRP A 22 10.80 14.25 -3.01
N GLY A 23 9.77 14.95 -3.47
CA GLY A 23 9.84 15.68 -4.75
C GLY A 23 10.78 16.88 -4.71
N TYR A 24 11.49 17.10 -3.61
CA TYR A 24 12.44 18.18 -3.39
C TYR A 24 11.94 19.57 -3.85
N PRO A 25 10.69 19.99 -3.53
CA PRO A 25 10.06 21.14 -4.16
C PRO A 25 10.68 22.49 -3.77
N ARG A 26 11.71 22.52 -2.93
CA ARG A 26 12.55 23.72 -2.71
C ARG A 26 13.29 24.15 -3.97
N THR A 27 13.46 23.28 -4.96
CA THR A 27 13.94 23.64 -6.30
C THR A 27 12.76 23.80 -7.25
N TRP A 28 12.93 24.58 -8.32
CA TRP A 28 11.86 24.75 -9.32
C TRP A 28 11.53 23.43 -10.03
N ASP A 29 12.55 22.65 -10.40
CA ASP A 29 12.38 21.35 -11.05
C ASP A 29 11.66 20.36 -10.12
N GLY A 30 12.04 20.31 -8.85
CA GLY A 30 11.36 19.50 -7.84
C GLY A 30 9.89 19.93 -7.62
N PHE A 31 9.62 21.24 -7.65
CA PHE A 31 8.26 21.76 -7.53
C PHE A 31 7.39 21.35 -8.72
N LEU A 32 7.91 21.46 -9.94
CA LEU A 32 7.21 20.99 -11.14
C LEU A 32 7.03 19.47 -11.10
N HIS A 33 8.05 18.72 -10.69
CA HIS A 33 7.98 17.26 -10.52
C HIS A 33 6.86 16.87 -9.54
N ALA A 34 6.77 17.52 -8.37
CA ALA A 34 5.71 17.29 -7.40
C ALA A 34 4.32 17.70 -7.93
N LEU A 35 4.21 18.89 -8.53
CA LEU A 35 2.95 19.44 -9.05
C LEU A 35 2.37 18.61 -10.21
N THR A 36 3.23 18.10 -11.08
CA THR A 36 2.86 17.29 -12.25
C THR A 36 2.72 15.81 -11.96
N ARG A 37 2.87 15.40 -10.68
CA ARG A 37 2.86 13.99 -10.28
C ARG A 37 3.95 13.16 -10.96
N GLY A 38 5.12 13.75 -11.25
CA GLY A 38 6.26 13.06 -11.90
C GLY A 38 6.76 11.82 -11.14
N GLN A 39 6.39 11.73 -9.87
CA GLN A 39 6.70 10.64 -8.95
C GLN A 39 5.78 9.41 -9.10
N TYR A 40 4.67 9.54 -9.85
CA TYR A 40 3.71 8.47 -10.11
C TYR A 40 3.79 8.01 -11.57
N GLU A 41 3.26 6.82 -11.84
CA GLU A 41 3.17 6.32 -13.21
C GLU A 41 2.41 7.30 -14.11
N ARG A 42 2.88 7.44 -15.36
CA ARG A 42 2.22 8.30 -16.34
C ARG A 42 0.80 7.78 -16.60
N THR A 43 -0.12 8.69 -16.84
CA THR A 43 -1.49 8.34 -17.20
C THR A 43 -1.48 7.49 -18.48
N ASN A 44 -2.08 6.31 -18.41
CA ASN A 44 -2.25 5.39 -19.53
C ASN A 44 -3.75 5.24 -19.81
N PRO A 45 -4.37 6.13 -20.60
CA PRO A 45 -5.82 6.16 -20.75
C PRO A 45 -6.42 4.81 -21.19
N THR A 46 -7.66 4.54 -20.79
CA THR A 46 -8.38 3.31 -21.13
C THR A 46 -8.30 3.00 -22.63
N SER A 47 -7.87 1.77 -22.95
CA SER A 47 -7.52 1.36 -24.31
C SER A 47 -8.71 0.81 -25.12
N SER A 48 -9.81 0.41 -24.47
CA SER A 48 -10.96 -0.19 -25.15
C SER A 48 -12.28 0.07 -24.44
N LEU A 49 -13.40 -0.01 -25.17
CA LEU A 49 -14.74 0.15 -24.61
C LEU A 49 -15.07 -0.95 -23.58
N SER A 50 -14.66 -2.19 -23.83
CA SER A 50 -14.85 -3.30 -22.87
C SER A 50 -14.19 -2.98 -21.54
N ARG A 51 -12.92 -2.57 -21.57
CA ARG A 51 -12.17 -2.21 -20.37
C ARG A 51 -12.80 -1.02 -19.64
N PHE A 52 -13.33 -0.05 -20.38
CA PHE A 52 -14.06 1.07 -19.79
C PHE A 52 -15.35 0.61 -19.09
N MET A 53 -16.09 -0.33 -19.66
CA MET A 53 -17.28 -0.90 -19.03
C MET A 53 -16.95 -1.66 -17.76
N ASP A 54 -15.85 -2.43 -17.75
CA ASP A 54 -15.35 -3.12 -16.56
C ASP A 54 -14.99 -2.12 -15.44
N GLN A 55 -14.31 -1.02 -15.80
CA GLN A 55 -13.97 0.07 -14.89
C GLN A 55 -15.20 0.80 -14.34
N MET A 56 -16.23 1.02 -15.16
CA MET A 56 -17.49 1.57 -14.68
C MET A 56 -18.20 0.60 -13.71
N GLY A 57 -18.10 -0.71 -13.97
CA GLY A 57 -18.55 -1.75 -13.04
C GLY A 57 -17.81 -1.70 -11.71
N MET A 58 -16.49 -1.50 -11.73
CA MET A 58 -15.64 -1.32 -10.55
C MET A 58 -16.06 -0.09 -9.72
N LEU A 59 -16.32 1.07 -10.36
CA LEU A 59 -16.84 2.27 -9.67
C LEU A 59 -18.20 2.02 -9.03
N LEU A 60 -19.10 1.34 -9.74
CA LEU A 60 -20.43 1.01 -9.21
C LEU A 60 -20.33 0.05 -8.03
N SER A 61 -19.50 -0.98 -8.14
CA SER A 61 -19.24 -1.95 -7.07
C SER A 61 -18.74 -1.24 -5.80
N GLY A 62 -17.72 -0.38 -5.94
CA GLY A 62 -17.20 0.42 -4.82
C GLY A 62 -18.27 1.33 -4.20
N ALA A 63 -19.08 2.00 -5.01
CA ALA A 63 -20.18 2.83 -4.51
C ALA A 63 -21.26 2.01 -3.77
N VAL A 64 -21.56 0.79 -4.22
CA VAL A 64 -22.52 -0.10 -3.55
C VAL A 64 -21.93 -0.67 -2.25
N GLU A 65 -20.65 -0.97 -2.20
CA GLU A 65 -19.96 -1.41 -0.97
C GLU A 65 -20.10 -0.35 0.13
N GLU A 66 -19.82 0.92 -0.20
CA GLU A 66 -19.87 2.04 0.74
C GLU A 66 -21.32 2.43 1.11
N PHE A 67 -22.16 2.67 0.10
CA PHE A 67 -23.48 3.28 0.32
C PHE A 67 -24.63 2.28 0.33
N ASN A 68 -24.46 1.05 -0.16
CA ASN A 68 -25.55 0.14 -0.56
C ASN A 68 -26.40 0.66 -1.72
N LEU A 69 -27.07 -0.27 -2.42
CA LEU A 69 -27.89 0.07 -3.58
C LEU A 69 -29.11 0.95 -3.23
N ALA A 70 -29.69 0.79 -2.05
CA ALA A 70 -30.86 1.58 -1.62
C ALA A 70 -30.50 3.07 -1.45
N TYR A 71 -29.34 3.40 -0.89
CA TYR A 71 -28.92 4.79 -0.73
C TYR A 71 -28.56 5.39 -2.08
N LEU A 72 -27.92 4.63 -2.97
CA LEU A 72 -27.65 5.10 -4.34
C LEU A 72 -28.95 5.47 -5.07
N LEU A 73 -30.02 4.67 -4.93
CA LEU A 73 -31.34 5.00 -5.50
C LEU A 73 -31.93 6.30 -4.90
N ILE A 74 -31.79 6.52 -3.58
CA ILE A 74 -32.19 7.78 -2.94
C ILE A 74 -31.36 8.94 -3.52
N GLY A 75 -30.07 8.74 -3.77
CA GLY A 75 -29.18 9.70 -4.40
C GLY A 75 -29.57 10.09 -5.82
N LEU A 76 -30.41 9.30 -6.50
CA LEU A 76 -30.95 9.64 -7.83
C LEU A 76 -32.17 10.57 -7.77
N VAL A 77 -32.84 10.68 -6.61
CA VAL A 77 -34.06 11.50 -6.45
C VAL A 77 -33.86 12.95 -6.94
N PRO A 78 -32.78 13.67 -6.60
CA PRO A 78 -32.58 15.05 -7.05
C PRO A 78 -32.60 15.23 -8.57
N PHE A 79 -32.16 14.24 -9.36
CA PHE A 79 -32.12 14.32 -10.83
C PHE A 79 -33.52 14.44 -11.43
N PHE A 80 -34.53 13.79 -10.85
CA PHE A 80 -35.92 13.89 -11.30
C PHE A 80 -36.55 15.27 -11.03
N PHE A 81 -35.95 16.05 -10.12
CA PHE A 81 -36.39 17.40 -9.78
C PHE A 81 -35.56 18.49 -10.44
N PHE A 82 -34.50 18.15 -11.17
CA PHE A 82 -33.54 19.12 -11.72
C PHE A 82 -34.22 20.25 -12.50
N VAL A 83 -35.14 19.93 -13.41
CA VAL A 83 -35.85 20.92 -14.23
C VAL A 83 -36.79 21.81 -13.38
N ARG A 84 -37.23 21.32 -12.22
CA ARG A 84 -38.12 22.05 -11.29
C ARG A 84 -37.36 22.89 -10.25
N MET A 85 -36.06 22.70 -10.10
CA MET A 85 -35.21 23.46 -9.19
C MET A 85 -35.01 24.91 -9.65
N GLN A 86 -34.70 25.81 -8.72
CA GLN A 86 -34.32 27.19 -9.04
C GLN A 86 -33.01 27.22 -9.84
N LYS A 87 -32.76 28.29 -10.60
CA LYS A 87 -31.55 28.41 -11.43
C LYS A 87 -30.25 28.29 -10.62
N ARG A 88 -30.23 28.81 -9.40
CA ARG A 88 -29.09 28.69 -8.48
C ARG A 88 -28.85 27.24 -8.05
N GLU A 89 -29.92 26.50 -7.75
CA GLU A 89 -29.87 25.10 -7.37
C GLU A 89 -29.47 24.21 -8.55
N GLN A 90 -29.99 24.49 -9.75
CA GLN A 90 -29.58 23.85 -11.00
C GLN A 90 -28.08 24.03 -11.24
N ALA A 91 -27.57 25.26 -11.11
CA ALA A 91 -26.16 25.55 -11.28
C ALA A 91 -25.28 24.82 -10.24
N TRP A 92 -25.70 24.82 -8.98
CA TRP A 92 -25.01 24.08 -7.91
C TRP A 92 -24.99 22.57 -8.19
N PHE A 93 -26.14 21.99 -8.50
CA PHE A 93 -26.26 20.56 -8.75
C PHE A 93 -25.50 20.13 -10.01
N ALA A 94 -25.58 20.91 -11.09
CA ALA A 94 -24.78 20.68 -12.30
C ALA A 94 -23.27 20.74 -11.99
N GLY A 95 -22.84 21.66 -11.13
CA GLY A 95 -21.47 21.71 -10.63
C GLY A 95 -21.05 20.45 -9.86
N LEU A 96 -21.91 19.94 -8.96
CA LEU A 96 -21.65 18.68 -8.24
C LEU A 96 -21.53 17.49 -9.18
N VAL A 97 -22.42 17.38 -10.19
CA VAL A 97 -22.38 16.31 -11.19
C VAL A 97 -21.11 16.41 -12.03
N ALA A 98 -20.72 17.61 -12.46
CA ALA A 98 -19.48 17.82 -13.21
C ALA A 98 -18.24 17.41 -12.37
N MET A 99 -18.20 17.78 -11.09
CA MET A 99 -17.13 17.35 -10.18
C MET A 99 -17.09 15.83 -10.03
N TYR A 100 -18.24 15.17 -9.88
CA TYR A 100 -18.29 13.70 -9.82
C TYR A 100 -17.75 13.05 -11.11
N VAL A 101 -18.15 13.55 -12.28
CA VAL A 101 -17.64 13.04 -13.56
C VAL A 101 -16.12 13.20 -13.66
N CYS A 102 -15.56 14.33 -13.21
CA CYS A 102 -14.11 14.53 -13.19
C CYS A 102 -13.40 13.63 -12.16
N LEU A 103 -13.92 13.51 -10.94
CA LEU A 103 -13.27 12.80 -9.83
C LEU A 103 -13.46 11.28 -9.89
N ALA A 104 -14.48 10.79 -10.61
CA ALA A 104 -14.75 9.36 -10.77
C ALA A 104 -14.46 8.90 -12.20
N VAL A 105 -15.25 9.36 -13.18
CA VAL A 105 -15.23 8.81 -14.55
C VAL A 105 -13.95 9.17 -15.31
N LEU A 106 -13.57 10.45 -15.30
CA LEU A 106 -12.34 10.89 -15.97
C LEU A 106 -11.12 10.32 -15.25
N LEU A 107 -11.13 10.29 -13.92
CA LEU A 107 -10.01 9.78 -13.14
C LEU A 107 -9.79 8.27 -13.37
N ILE A 108 -10.83 7.45 -13.38
CA ILE A 108 -10.68 6.01 -13.66
C ILE A 108 -10.22 5.76 -15.10
N MET A 109 -10.67 6.60 -16.05
CA MET A 109 -10.21 6.52 -17.44
C MET A 109 -8.72 6.83 -17.56
N LEU A 110 -8.20 7.79 -16.79
CA LEU A 110 -6.79 8.20 -16.83
C LEU A 110 -5.86 7.24 -16.05
N LEU A 111 -6.34 6.68 -14.94
CA LEU A 111 -5.60 5.71 -14.13
C LEU A 111 -5.60 4.33 -14.76
N ASN A 112 -6.68 3.96 -15.45
CA ASN A 112 -6.85 2.71 -16.18
C ASN A 112 -6.47 1.44 -15.38
N PRO A 113 -6.92 1.27 -14.12
CA PRO A 113 -6.52 0.14 -13.29
C PRO A 113 -7.05 -1.19 -13.86
N SER A 114 -6.37 -2.28 -13.54
CA SER A 114 -6.89 -3.64 -13.72
C SER A 114 -7.91 -4.00 -12.63
N THR A 115 -8.68 -5.05 -12.89
CA THR A 115 -9.80 -5.50 -12.04
C THR A 115 -9.38 -6.45 -10.92
N ASP A 116 -8.10 -6.84 -10.84
CA ASP A 116 -7.59 -7.65 -9.74
C ASP A 116 -7.73 -6.94 -8.40
N ARG A 117 -7.78 -7.72 -7.32
CA ARG A 117 -7.98 -7.20 -5.96
C ARG A 117 -6.93 -6.15 -5.57
N GLN A 118 -5.66 -6.41 -5.88
CA GLN A 118 -4.57 -5.51 -5.49
C GLN A 118 -4.70 -4.15 -6.15
N SER A 119 -4.93 -4.12 -7.47
CA SER A 119 -5.13 -2.89 -8.24
C SER A 119 -6.37 -2.14 -7.81
N THR A 120 -7.44 -2.86 -7.45
CA THR A 120 -8.68 -2.28 -6.95
C THR A 120 -8.47 -1.56 -5.61
N GLU A 121 -7.84 -2.23 -4.66
CA GLU A 121 -7.56 -1.65 -3.34
C GLU A 121 -6.62 -0.44 -3.43
N MET A 122 -5.56 -0.52 -4.24
CA MET A 122 -4.63 0.61 -4.45
C MET A 122 -5.34 1.80 -5.10
N SER A 123 -6.31 1.56 -5.98
CA SER A 123 -7.03 2.61 -6.69
C SER A 123 -8.15 3.24 -5.85
N ARG A 124 -8.74 2.49 -4.91
CA ARG A 124 -9.88 2.92 -4.08
C ARG A 124 -9.65 4.28 -3.41
N VAL A 125 -8.45 4.51 -2.87
CA VAL A 125 -8.09 5.75 -2.15
C VAL A 125 -8.28 7.01 -3.02
N PHE A 126 -8.03 6.93 -4.33
CA PHE A 126 -8.20 8.07 -5.24
C PHE A 126 -9.66 8.47 -5.44
N PHE A 127 -10.59 7.53 -5.27
CA PHE A 127 -12.02 7.76 -5.47
C PHE A 127 -12.75 8.19 -4.21
N THR A 128 -12.09 8.22 -3.04
CA THR A 128 -12.69 8.67 -1.77
C THR A 128 -13.39 10.03 -1.89
N ALA A 129 -12.79 10.97 -2.62
CA ALA A 129 -13.38 12.30 -2.81
C ALA A 129 -14.69 12.28 -3.64
N SER A 130 -14.88 11.33 -4.55
CA SER A 130 -16.11 11.24 -5.35
C SER A 130 -17.30 10.76 -4.52
N HIS A 131 -17.06 9.95 -3.48
CA HIS A 131 -18.08 9.48 -2.54
C HIS A 131 -18.74 10.62 -1.74
N VAL A 132 -18.05 11.76 -1.57
CA VAL A 132 -18.65 12.97 -0.97
C VAL A 132 -19.81 13.49 -1.84
N MET A 133 -19.67 13.46 -3.17
CA MET A 133 -20.72 13.89 -4.09
C MET A 133 -21.93 12.95 -4.02
N ILE A 134 -21.69 11.64 -3.93
CA ILE A 134 -22.74 10.64 -3.71
C ILE A 134 -23.48 10.92 -2.41
N SER A 135 -22.75 11.12 -1.30
CA SER A 135 -23.32 11.42 0.02
C SER A 135 -24.22 12.66 0.01
N LEU A 136 -23.78 13.74 -0.65
CA LEU A 136 -24.58 14.96 -0.80
C LEU A 136 -25.87 14.69 -1.59
N CYS A 137 -25.79 13.93 -2.69
CA CYS A 137 -26.96 13.54 -3.47
C CYS A 137 -27.95 12.69 -2.65
N VAL A 138 -27.46 11.76 -1.83
CA VAL A 138 -28.30 10.99 -0.89
C VAL A 138 -29.00 11.94 0.10
N GLY A 139 -28.26 12.88 0.69
CA GLY A 139 -28.81 13.91 1.59
C GLY A 139 -29.91 14.76 0.93
N TYR A 140 -29.68 15.23 -0.29
CA TYR A 140 -30.68 15.95 -1.07
C TYR A 140 -31.89 15.08 -1.40
N GLY A 141 -31.68 13.81 -1.76
CA GLY A 141 -32.75 12.87 -2.04
C GLY A 141 -33.66 12.64 -0.84
N MET A 142 -33.07 12.42 0.34
CA MET A 142 -33.83 12.31 1.61
C MET A 142 -34.60 13.60 1.92
N THR A 143 -33.97 14.76 1.73
CA THR A 143 -34.60 16.06 2.02
C THR A 143 -35.78 16.32 1.10
N LEU A 144 -35.63 16.09 -0.21
CA LEU A 144 -36.70 16.25 -1.19
C LEU A 144 -37.85 15.28 -0.91
N PHE A 145 -37.54 14.01 -0.61
CA PHE A 145 -38.56 13.03 -0.24
C PHE A 145 -39.31 13.43 1.03
N GLY A 146 -38.58 13.80 2.09
CA GLY A 146 -39.17 14.25 3.35
C GLY A 146 -40.06 15.48 3.18
N ALA A 147 -39.61 16.45 2.38
CA ALA A 147 -40.40 17.65 2.06
C ALA A 147 -41.67 17.31 1.27
N MET A 148 -41.60 16.37 0.31
CA MET A 148 -42.79 15.88 -0.40
C MET A 148 -43.78 15.21 0.52
N MET A 149 -43.32 14.36 1.44
CA MET A 149 -44.18 13.71 2.44
C MET A 149 -44.83 14.74 3.36
N ALA A 150 -44.09 15.76 3.80
CA ALA A 150 -44.60 16.79 4.70
C ALA A 150 -45.64 17.72 4.03
N THR A 151 -45.43 18.07 2.76
CA THR A 151 -46.23 19.11 2.09
C THR A 151 -47.32 18.57 1.15
N GLN A 152 -47.12 17.38 0.57
CA GLN A 152 -47.99 16.81 -0.46
C GLN A 152 -48.31 15.33 -0.19
N TYR A 153 -48.55 14.98 1.09
CA TYR A 153 -48.70 13.60 1.54
C TYR A 153 -49.72 12.79 0.72
N ALA A 154 -50.94 13.31 0.55
CA ALA A 154 -52.02 12.60 -0.14
C ALA A 154 -51.67 12.22 -1.58
N ARG A 155 -50.82 13.02 -2.24
CA ARG A 155 -50.38 12.79 -3.63
C ARG A 155 -49.25 11.77 -3.73
N PHE A 156 -48.32 11.78 -2.76
CA PHE A 156 -47.09 11.00 -2.84
C PHE A 156 -47.00 9.83 -1.86
N ARG A 157 -48.02 9.59 -1.02
CA ARG A 157 -48.02 8.46 -0.08
C ARG A 157 -47.74 7.12 -0.77
N ASP A 158 -48.29 6.92 -1.96
CA ASP A 158 -48.08 5.66 -2.70
C ASP A 158 -46.62 5.47 -3.11
N PHE A 159 -45.92 6.57 -3.41
CA PHE A 159 -44.49 6.53 -3.63
C PHE A 159 -43.71 6.09 -2.37
N GLY A 160 -44.22 6.40 -1.17
CA GLY A 160 -43.60 6.01 0.09
C GLY A 160 -43.59 4.50 0.34
N TRP A 161 -44.74 3.82 0.19
CA TRP A 161 -44.79 2.37 0.39
C TRP A 161 -44.24 1.59 -0.82
N CYS A 162 -44.42 2.07 -2.06
CA CYS A 162 -43.79 1.48 -3.25
C CYS A 162 -42.26 1.58 -3.18
N GLY A 163 -41.72 2.75 -2.81
CA GLY A 163 -40.29 2.94 -2.58
C GLY A 163 -39.78 2.07 -1.43
N GLY A 164 -40.54 1.97 -0.33
CA GLY A 164 -40.27 1.03 0.76
C GLY A 164 -40.20 -0.42 0.29
N ALA A 165 -41.10 -0.85 -0.60
CA ALA A 165 -41.10 -2.20 -1.17
C ALA A 165 -39.87 -2.47 -2.03
N VAL A 166 -39.41 -1.49 -2.83
CA VAL A 166 -38.16 -1.60 -3.60
C VAL A 166 -36.95 -1.73 -2.65
N VAL A 167 -36.88 -0.89 -1.61
CA VAL A 167 -35.80 -0.97 -0.60
C VAL A 167 -35.84 -2.30 0.14
N ALA A 168 -37.03 -2.82 0.47
CA ALA A 168 -37.18 -4.13 1.09
C ALA A 168 -36.72 -5.25 0.18
N ALA A 169 -37.05 -5.21 -1.11
CA ALA A 169 -36.57 -6.20 -2.09
C ALA A 169 -35.04 -6.20 -2.19
N ILE A 170 -34.42 -5.03 -2.19
CA ILE A 170 -32.95 -4.89 -2.16
C ILE A 170 -32.39 -5.46 -0.85
N ALA A 171 -32.95 -5.10 0.30
CA ALA A 171 -32.48 -5.58 1.60
C ALA A 171 -32.61 -7.11 1.73
N ILE A 172 -33.72 -7.69 1.24
CA ILE A 172 -33.94 -9.13 1.21
C ILE A 172 -32.94 -9.80 0.26
N TYR A 173 -32.71 -9.24 -0.92
CA TYR A 173 -31.68 -9.73 -1.84
C TYR A 173 -30.29 -9.73 -1.20
N THR A 174 -29.90 -8.61 -0.57
CA THR A 174 -28.61 -8.50 0.13
C THR A 174 -28.52 -9.52 1.26
N ALA A 175 -29.56 -9.67 2.08
CA ALA A 175 -29.58 -10.69 3.14
C ALA A 175 -29.49 -12.11 2.55
N ALA A 176 -30.21 -12.41 1.47
CA ALA A 176 -30.16 -13.70 0.82
C ALA A 176 -28.76 -14.04 0.28
N VAL A 177 -28.04 -13.07 -0.28
CA VAL A 177 -26.64 -13.26 -0.74
C VAL A 177 -25.68 -13.43 0.44
N VAL A 178 -25.76 -12.55 1.44
CA VAL A 178 -24.84 -12.53 2.59
C VAL A 178 -24.91 -13.85 3.39
N PHE A 179 -26.08 -14.47 3.49
CA PHE A 179 -26.29 -15.72 4.22
C PHE A 179 -25.95 -16.99 3.43
N GLN A 180 -25.50 -16.89 2.18
CA GLN A 180 -25.08 -18.07 1.41
C GLN A 180 -23.81 -18.71 2.01
N SER A 181 -23.70 -20.04 1.83
CA SER A 181 -22.58 -20.84 2.31
C SER A 181 -21.36 -20.79 1.39
N GLU A 182 -21.57 -20.56 0.10
CA GLU A 182 -20.50 -20.51 -0.91
C GLU A 182 -20.56 -19.20 -1.67
N LYS A 183 -19.39 -18.62 -1.95
CA LYS A 183 -19.28 -17.48 -2.86
C LYS A 183 -19.64 -17.84 -4.32
N GLU A 184 -19.90 -19.11 -4.65
CA GLU A 184 -20.10 -19.65 -6.02
C GLU A 184 -21.53 -20.10 -6.38
N SER A 185 -22.56 -19.69 -5.62
CA SER A 185 -23.94 -20.00 -6.01
C SER A 185 -24.30 -19.34 -7.36
N SER A 186 -25.20 -19.92 -8.15
CA SER A 186 -25.72 -19.29 -9.39
C SER A 186 -26.36 -17.92 -9.15
N PHE A 187 -26.69 -17.60 -7.89
CA PHE A 187 -27.25 -16.33 -7.44
C PHE A 187 -26.16 -15.29 -7.12
N SER A 188 -24.94 -15.74 -6.78
CA SER A 188 -23.73 -14.92 -6.62
C SER A 188 -22.83 -14.91 -7.86
N ARG A 189 -23.03 -15.85 -8.81
CA ARG A 189 -22.36 -15.94 -10.10
C ARG A 189 -22.80 -14.73 -10.94
N GLY A 190 -22.03 -13.65 -10.80
CA GLY A 190 -22.41 -12.32 -11.26
C GLY A 190 -23.17 -11.55 -10.18
N ALA A 191 -22.57 -11.32 -9.01
CA ALA A 191 -22.99 -10.28 -8.09
C ALA A 191 -23.02 -8.94 -8.86
N ARG A 192 -24.16 -8.63 -9.50
CA ARG A 192 -24.32 -7.52 -10.47
C ARG A 192 -24.03 -6.14 -9.85
N PHE A 193 -23.74 -6.08 -8.54
CA PHE A 193 -23.53 -4.88 -7.74
C PHE A 193 -22.51 -5.08 -6.59
N GLY A 194 -21.61 -6.06 -6.65
CA GLY A 194 -20.53 -6.19 -5.65
C GLY A 194 -20.93 -6.69 -4.25
N VAL A 195 -22.10 -7.33 -4.11
CA VAL A 195 -22.53 -7.95 -2.84
C VAL A 195 -22.03 -9.40 -2.78
N GLU A 196 -21.30 -9.75 -1.72
CA GLU A 196 -20.75 -11.09 -1.51
C GLU A 196 -21.34 -11.80 -0.29
N ALA A 197 -21.22 -13.14 -0.29
CA ALA A 197 -21.47 -13.95 0.89
C ALA A 197 -20.49 -13.56 2.00
N SER A 198 -20.99 -13.44 3.23
CA SER A 198 -20.15 -13.11 4.39
C SER A 198 -20.55 -13.96 5.59
N HIS A 199 -19.54 -14.51 6.26
CA HIS A 199 -19.72 -15.25 7.51
C HIS A 199 -19.59 -14.38 8.75
N ASP A 200 -19.33 -13.07 8.59
CA ASP A 200 -19.25 -12.15 9.71
C ASP A 200 -20.64 -11.96 10.36
N PRO A 201 -20.81 -12.28 11.67
CA PRO A 201 -22.06 -12.10 12.38
C PRO A 201 -22.59 -10.66 12.33
N LEU A 202 -21.71 -9.66 12.32
CA LEU A 202 -22.10 -8.25 12.28
C LEU A 202 -22.65 -7.86 10.91
N VAL A 203 -22.02 -8.34 9.82
CA VAL A 203 -22.51 -8.12 8.45
C VAL A 203 -23.88 -8.78 8.27
N ARG A 204 -24.03 -10.03 8.71
CA ARG A 204 -25.31 -10.76 8.72
C ARG A 204 -26.38 -10.06 9.54
N GLY A 205 -26.04 -9.62 10.76
CA GLY A 205 -26.94 -8.87 11.63
C GLY A 205 -27.37 -7.53 11.01
N THR A 206 -26.45 -6.82 10.35
CA THR A 206 -26.74 -5.57 9.66
C THR A 206 -27.67 -5.79 8.46
N ALA A 207 -27.48 -6.88 7.70
CA ALA A 207 -28.39 -7.22 6.60
C ALA A 207 -29.82 -7.48 7.10
N LEU A 208 -29.99 -8.21 8.21
CA LEU A 208 -31.31 -8.43 8.83
C LEU A 208 -31.91 -7.13 9.39
N LEU A 209 -31.10 -6.27 10.00
CA LEU A 209 -31.53 -4.94 10.46
C LEU A 209 -32.07 -4.11 9.29
N CYS A 210 -31.41 -4.11 8.14
CA CYS A 210 -31.88 -3.43 6.93
C CYS A 210 -33.23 -3.97 6.45
N VAL A 211 -33.43 -5.29 6.47
CA VAL A 211 -34.74 -5.91 6.15
C VAL A 211 -35.81 -5.44 7.12
N GLY A 212 -35.51 -5.44 8.43
CA GLY A 212 -36.42 -4.96 9.47
C GLY A 212 -36.80 -3.49 9.32
N LEU A 213 -35.82 -2.61 9.04
CA LEU A 213 -36.06 -1.18 8.81
C LEU A 213 -36.91 -0.93 7.55
N ALA A 214 -36.66 -1.69 6.48
CA ALA A 214 -37.45 -1.57 5.25
C ALA A 214 -38.91 -2.04 5.46
N ALA A 215 -39.12 -3.15 6.17
CA ALA A 215 -40.46 -3.62 6.54
C ALA A 215 -41.20 -2.60 7.42
N LEU A 216 -40.50 -2.02 8.41
CA LEU A 216 -41.05 -0.97 9.27
C LEU A 216 -41.48 0.27 8.46
N ALA A 217 -40.66 0.71 7.50
CA ALA A 217 -40.99 1.83 6.62
C ALA A 217 -42.29 1.57 5.83
N ILE A 218 -42.44 0.37 5.25
CA ILE A 218 -43.66 -0.02 4.53
C ILE A 218 -44.87 0.01 5.46
N LEU A 219 -44.78 -0.62 6.64
CA LEU A 219 -45.87 -0.68 7.62
C LEU A 219 -46.32 0.71 8.06
N ILE A 220 -45.37 1.63 8.28
CA ILE A 220 -45.66 3.03 8.63
C ILE A 220 -46.53 3.70 7.56
N PHE A 221 -46.20 3.57 6.27
CA PHE A 221 -46.97 4.19 5.19
C PHE A 221 -48.31 3.48 4.92
N LEU A 222 -48.40 2.17 5.16
CA LEU A 222 -49.67 1.42 5.07
C LEU A 222 -50.65 1.79 6.19
N ALA A 223 -50.14 2.02 7.41
CA ALA A 223 -50.93 2.41 8.57
C ALA A 223 -51.33 3.90 8.54
N ALA A 224 -50.39 4.79 8.19
CA ALA A 224 -50.59 6.24 8.21
C ALA A 224 -51.36 6.71 6.98
N ARG A 225 -52.65 6.39 6.86
CA ARG A 225 -53.38 6.64 5.61
C ARG A 225 -53.65 8.11 5.29
N THR A 226 -53.88 8.94 6.32
CA THR A 226 -54.41 10.30 6.17
C THR A 226 -53.45 11.40 6.61
N ARG A 227 -52.50 11.09 7.50
CA ARG A 227 -51.53 12.07 8.02
C ARG A 227 -50.10 11.60 7.77
N PRO A 228 -49.17 12.50 7.40
CA PRO A 228 -47.79 12.14 7.15
C PRO A 228 -47.09 11.71 8.46
N PRO A 229 -46.49 10.51 8.51
CA PRO A 229 -45.84 9.98 9.71
C PRO A 229 -44.43 10.58 9.89
N MET A 230 -44.32 11.91 9.97
CA MET A 230 -43.03 12.62 9.91
C MET A 230 -42.07 12.25 11.04
N VAL A 231 -42.56 12.04 12.27
CA VAL A 231 -41.70 11.63 13.40
C VAL A 231 -41.06 10.26 13.11
N ALA A 232 -41.85 9.31 12.60
CA ALA A 232 -41.34 7.97 12.29
C ALA A 232 -40.39 7.99 11.07
N LEU A 233 -40.68 8.81 10.06
CA LEU A 233 -39.80 9.00 8.90
C LEU A 233 -38.45 9.61 9.31
N LEU A 234 -38.47 10.66 10.12
CA LEU A 234 -37.25 11.29 10.64
C LEU A 234 -36.46 10.37 11.56
N PHE A 235 -37.14 9.51 12.32
CA PHE A 235 -36.48 8.47 13.11
C PHE A 235 -35.75 7.45 12.23
N ILE A 236 -36.37 6.99 11.13
CA ILE A 236 -35.69 6.13 10.15
C ILE A 236 -34.46 6.84 9.57
N TYR A 237 -34.57 8.11 9.20
CA TYR A 237 -33.43 8.90 8.69
C TYR A 237 -32.30 9.01 9.69
N ALA A 238 -32.61 9.23 10.98
CA ALA A 238 -31.62 9.27 12.04
C ALA A 238 -30.89 7.92 12.23
N LEU A 239 -31.55 6.80 11.91
CA LEU A 239 -30.96 5.45 12.00
C LEU A 239 -30.18 5.04 10.74
N MET A 240 -30.39 5.67 9.59
CA MET A 240 -29.71 5.30 8.33
C MET A 240 -28.16 5.28 8.44
N PRO A 241 -27.50 6.25 9.10
CA PRO A 241 -26.04 6.18 9.29
C PRO A 241 -25.57 4.94 10.07
N ALA A 242 -26.42 4.36 10.94
CA ALA A 242 -26.06 3.18 11.73
C ALA A 242 -25.73 1.97 10.85
N LYS A 243 -26.37 1.80 9.68
CA LYS A 243 -26.00 0.75 8.72
C LYS A 243 -24.53 0.85 8.34
N SER A 244 -24.06 2.03 7.96
CA SER A 244 -22.67 2.22 7.51
C SER A 244 -21.71 1.94 8.67
N ILE A 245 -22.00 2.49 9.85
CA ILE A 245 -21.19 2.24 11.07
C ILE A 245 -21.09 0.74 11.36
N LEU A 246 -22.20 0.00 11.35
CA LEU A 246 -22.23 -1.43 11.67
C LEU A 246 -21.57 -2.27 10.58
N SER A 247 -21.81 -1.97 9.29
CA SER A 247 -21.20 -2.70 8.17
C SER A 247 -19.67 -2.59 8.13
N HIS A 248 -19.11 -1.46 8.57
CA HIS A 248 -17.67 -1.21 8.52
C HIS A 248 -16.98 -1.25 9.89
N TRP A 249 -17.69 -1.57 10.98
CA TRP A 249 -17.14 -1.51 12.34
C TRP A 249 -15.91 -2.42 12.49
N SER A 250 -15.98 -3.65 11.97
CA SER A 250 -14.88 -4.62 12.12
C SER A 250 -13.59 -4.12 11.47
N ASP A 251 -13.69 -3.46 10.32
CA ASP A 251 -12.54 -2.95 9.56
C ASP A 251 -11.97 -1.67 10.19
N ASN A 252 -12.81 -0.91 10.91
CA ASN A 252 -12.44 0.35 11.56
C ASN A 252 -12.06 0.21 13.04
N GLU A 253 -12.17 -0.98 13.61
CA GLU A 253 -11.86 -1.23 15.02
C GLU A 253 -10.34 -1.23 15.29
N GLN A 254 -9.83 -0.16 15.86
CA GLN A 254 -8.40 0.03 16.13
C GLN A 254 -7.96 -0.28 17.57
N ARG A 255 -8.87 -0.70 18.47
CA ARG A 255 -8.49 -0.97 19.88
C ARG A 255 -7.54 -2.15 19.98
N GLY A 256 -6.34 -1.88 20.50
CA GLY A 256 -5.28 -2.88 20.63
C GLY A 256 -4.82 -3.45 19.29
N HIS A 257 -4.97 -2.68 18.21
CA HIS A 257 -4.54 -3.02 16.86
C HIS A 257 -3.10 -2.53 16.65
N LEU A 258 -2.14 -3.45 16.66
CA LEU A 258 -0.71 -3.11 16.82
C LEU A 258 0.16 -3.59 15.66
N PHE A 259 -0.43 -4.13 14.60
CA PHE A 259 0.32 -4.73 13.50
C PHE A 259 1.22 -3.70 12.80
N GLY A 260 0.77 -2.47 12.59
CA GLY A 260 1.61 -1.38 12.07
C GLY A 260 2.75 -1.00 13.02
N TYR A 261 2.49 -1.02 14.34
CA TYR A 261 3.55 -0.83 15.34
C TYR A 261 4.57 -1.96 15.25
N TRP A 262 4.15 -3.23 15.29
CA TRP A 262 5.05 -4.37 15.23
C TRP A 262 5.82 -4.45 13.91
N PHE A 263 5.16 -4.16 12.80
CA PHE A 263 5.80 -4.10 11.49
C PHE A 263 6.92 -3.05 11.46
N GLY A 264 6.69 -1.84 11.98
CA GLY A 264 7.74 -0.82 12.03
C GLY A 264 8.80 -1.06 13.10
N HIS A 265 8.37 -1.42 14.31
CA HIS A 265 9.21 -1.51 15.51
C HIS A 265 10.14 -2.73 15.47
N ASP A 266 9.58 -3.90 15.13
CA ASP A 266 10.30 -5.17 15.25
C ASP A 266 11.39 -5.33 14.17
N MET A 267 11.41 -4.46 13.15
CA MET A 267 12.54 -4.31 12.22
C MET A 267 13.80 -3.80 12.92
N PHE A 268 13.64 -2.86 13.85
CA PHE A 268 14.74 -2.23 14.58
C PHE A 268 15.08 -3.00 15.86
N THR A 269 14.05 -3.48 16.55
CA THR A 269 14.16 -4.14 17.85
C THR A 269 13.41 -5.48 17.77
N PRO A 270 14.00 -6.53 17.17
CA PRO A 270 13.34 -7.83 17.08
C PRO A 270 12.93 -8.32 18.48
N PRO A 271 11.68 -8.78 18.66
CA PRO A 271 11.27 -9.34 19.94
C PRO A 271 12.01 -10.64 20.20
N PHE A 272 12.14 -11.00 21.47
CA PHE A 272 12.68 -12.29 21.90
C PHE A 272 11.78 -12.88 22.98
N VAL A 273 11.82 -14.21 23.15
CA VAL A 273 11.08 -14.85 24.25
C VAL A 273 11.83 -14.66 25.55
N ALA A 274 11.19 -13.95 26.49
CA ALA A 274 11.67 -13.77 27.85
C ALA A 274 11.43 -15.05 28.69
N PRO A 275 12.00 -15.15 29.91
CA PRO A 275 11.81 -16.31 30.78
C PRO A 275 10.35 -16.65 31.12
N ASP A 276 9.42 -15.72 30.94
CA ASP A 276 7.98 -15.92 31.12
C ASP A 276 7.29 -16.57 29.91
N GLY A 277 8.05 -16.91 28.86
CA GLY A 277 7.55 -17.53 27.64
C GLY A 277 6.89 -16.56 26.66
N LYS A 278 6.94 -15.24 26.91
CA LYS A 278 6.31 -14.22 26.05
C LYS A 278 7.34 -13.41 25.29
N LEU A 279 6.91 -12.89 24.13
CA LEU A 279 7.70 -11.91 23.38
C LEU A 279 7.89 -10.63 24.20
N ASN A 280 9.13 -10.19 24.32
CA ASN A 280 9.55 -9.02 25.09
C ASN A 280 10.58 -8.20 24.29
N TYR A 281 10.78 -6.95 24.73
CA TYR A 281 11.67 -5.97 24.12
C TYR A 281 12.73 -5.40 25.07
N ASP A 282 12.66 -5.72 26.37
CA ASP A 282 13.56 -5.22 27.42
C ASP A 282 15.04 -5.53 27.11
N ALA A 283 15.84 -4.48 27.02
CA ALA A 283 17.26 -4.56 26.65
C ALA A 283 18.11 -5.32 27.69
N ARG A 284 17.76 -5.26 28.98
CA ARG A 284 18.49 -5.97 30.04
C ARG A 284 18.24 -7.47 29.94
N LEU A 285 16.97 -7.84 29.80
CA LEU A 285 16.59 -9.25 29.59
C LEU A 285 17.16 -9.81 28.29
N ARG A 286 17.21 -9.01 27.22
CA ARG A 286 17.88 -9.39 25.96
C ARG A 286 19.37 -9.66 26.18
N ALA A 287 20.07 -8.77 26.89
CA ALA A 287 21.49 -8.93 27.18
C ALA A 287 21.80 -10.17 28.04
N GLU A 288 20.89 -10.56 28.92
CA GLU A 288 20.99 -11.82 29.68
C GLU A 288 20.71 -13.04 28.79
N ALA A 289 19.66 -12.99 27.97
CA ALA A 289 19.32 -14.07 27.04
C ALA A 289 20.46 -14.34 26.03
N MET A 290 21.15 -13.29 25.58
CA MET A 290 22.33 -13.37 24.72
C MET A 290 23.60 -13.93 25.39
N LYS A 291 23.57 -14.23 26.70
CA LYS A 291 24.66 -14.93 27.42
C LYS A 291 24.29 -16.37 27.78
N GLY A 292 23.01 -16.73 27.72
CA GLY A 292 22.51 -18.05 28.10
C GLY A 292 22.79 -19.14 27.07
N SER A 293 22.29 -20.35 27.35
CA SER A 293 22.40 -21.50 26.44
C SER A 293 21.75 -21.26 25.07
N ASN A 294 20.74 -20.40 25.01
CA ASN A 294 20.01 -20.04 23.79
C ASN A 294 20.49 -18.73 23.15
N ALA A 295 21.66 -18.22 23.54
CA ALA A 295 22.20 -16.94 23.05
C ALA A 295 22.18 -16.81 21.52
N LYS A 296 22.51 -17.90 20.81
CA LYS A 296 22.53 -17.93 19.35
C LYS A 296 21.15 -17.85 18.70
N LEU A 297 20.06 -18.01 19.44
CA LEU A 297 18.68 -17.93 18.94
C LEU A 297 18.07 -16.53 19.10
N VAL A 298 18.74 -15.63 19.82
CA VAL A 298 18.25 -14.28 20.08
C VAL A 298 18.87 -13.31 19.09
N TYR A 299 18.03 -12.57 18.37
CA TYR A 299 18.50 -11.48 17.52
C TYR A 299 18.90 -10.27 18.39
N PRO A 300 20.07 -9.66 18.14
CA PRO A 300 20.40 -8.38 18.75
C PRO A 300 19.46 -7.28 18.21
N GLU A 301 19.50 -6.10 18.83
CA GLU A 301 18.92 -4.90 18.22
C GLU A 301 19.74 -4.47 16.99
N MET A 302 19.07 -3.86 16.00
CA MET A 302 19.74 -3.28 14.85
C MET A 302 20.75 -2.24 15.35
N THR A 303 21.98 -2.32 14.86
CA THR A 303 23.09 -1.50 15.35
C THR A 303 22.85 0.00 15.15
N ARG A 304 23.61 0.80 15.91
CA ARG A 304 23.60 2.25 15.78
C ARG A 304 24.21 2.68 14.45
N ASN A 305 23.74 3.81 13.91
CA ASN A 305 24.19 4.34 12.62
C ASN A 305 23.99 3.35 11.45
N ALA A 306 23.08 2.38 11.57
CA ALA A 306 22.79 1.42 10.51
C ALA A 306 22.03 2.08 9.34
N VAL A 307 22.22 1.56 8.13
CA VAL A 307 21.44 1.92 6.96
C VAL A 307 20.37 0.85 6.73
N LEU A 308 19.11 1.26 6.79
CA LEU A 308 17.96 0.42 6.46
C LEU A 308 17.48 0.77 5.05
N PHE A 309 17.67 -0.18 4.12
CA PHE A 309 16.97 -0.17 2.85
C PHE A 309 15.52 -0.62 3.07
N GLY A 310 14.57 0.31 3.07
CA GLY A 310 13.17 -0.01 3.41
C GLY A 310 12.23 1.18 3.29
N GLY A 311 10.94 0.91 3.48
CA GLY A 311 9.87 1.87 3.22
C GLY A 311 9.48 1.81 1.75
N THR A 312 8.37 1.12 1.45
CA THR A 312 7.88 0.82 0.10
C THR A 312 7.67 2.06 -0.76
N ASP A 313 7.23 3.16 -0.16
CA ASP A 313 7.19 4.50 -0.77
C ASP A 313 8.33 5.33 -0.15
N PRO A 314 8.87 6.37 -0.81
CA PRO A 314 10.20 7.00 -0.60
C PRO A 314 10.75 7.14 0.83
N GLY A 315 11.08 6.01 1.47
CA GLY A 315 11.34 5.94 2.90
C GLY A 315 10.15 6.48 3.72
N ARG A 316 8.92 6.13 3.34
CA ARG A 316 7.63 6.39 4.02
C ARG A 316 7.16 5.09 4.67
N PHE A 317 6.09 5.20 5.46
CA PHE A 317 5.40 4.11 6.15
C PHE A 317 5.90 3.88 7.59
N CYS A 318 5.56 2.72 8.18
CA CYS A 318 5.83 2.40 9.58
C CYS A 318 7.30 2.63 10.03
N PRO A 319 8.36 2.22 9.29
CA PRO A 319 9.73 2.44 9.76
C PRO A 319 10.10 3.94 9.84
N THR A 320 9.61 4.76 8.93
CA THR A 320 9.76 6.23 8.96
C THR A 320 9.05 6.84 10.15
N TYR A 321 7.84 6.37 10.45
CA TYR A 321 7.10 6.79 11.64
C TYR A 321 7.89 6.45 12.90
N MET A 322 8.51 5.26 12.97
CA MET A 322 9.32 4.87 14.12
C MET A 322 10.51 5.81 14.34
N ILE A 323 11.24 6.15 13.27
CA ILE A 323 12.42 7.02 13.35
C ILE A 323 12.02 8.48 13.66
N PHE A 324 11.07 9.05 12.91
CA PHE A 324 10.80 10.49 12.95
C PHE A 324 9.62 10.90 13.85
N CYS A 325 8.80 9.94 14.32
CA CYS A 325 7.69 10.20 15.23
C CYS A 325 7.88 9.46 16.56
N GLU A 326 7.84 8.11 16.55
CA GLU A 326 7.88 7.31 17.78
C GLU A 326 9.11 7.67 18.63
N SER A 327 10.29 7.75 18.03
CA SER A 327 11.54 8.06 18.74
C SER A 327 11.51 9.40 19.49
N PHE A 328 10.72 10.38 19.04
CA PHE A 328 10.59 11.70 19.68
C PHE A 328 9.54 11.74 20.80
N ILE A 329 8.70 10.72 20.92
CA ILE A 329 7.66 10.67 21.94
C ILE A 329 8.32 10.49 23.33
N PRO A 330 7.92 11.24 24.36
CA PRO A 330 8.45 11.05 25.71
C PRO A 330 8.20 9.63 26.24
N PRO A 331 9.11 9.03 27.04
CA PRO A 331 8.97 7.64 27.53
C PRO A 331 7.62 7.31 28.18
N LYS A 332 7.03 8.26 28.93
CA LYS A 332 5.70 8.11 29.56
C LYS A 332 4.54 7.87 28.58
N CYS A 333 4.74 8.22 27.31
CA CYS A 333 3.76 8.06 26.23
C CYS A 333 4.07 6.85 25.33
N LYS A 334 5.13 6.08 25.62
CA LYS A 334 5.55 4.86 24.92
C LYS A 334 5.31 3.63 25.83
N PRO A 335 4.06 3.15 25.96
CA PRO A 335 3.72 2.11 26.93
C PRO A 335 4.33 0.72 26.64
N ARG A 336 4.95 0.51 25.47
CA ARG A 336 5.49 -0.79 25.03
C ARG A 336 7.00 -0.87 25.16
N ASP A 337 7.68 0.14 24.65
CA ASP A 337 9.12 0.30 24.76
C ASP A 337 9.44 1.77 25.08
N PRO A 338 9.48 2.13 26.38
CA PRO A 338 9.76 3.50 26.82
C PRO A 338 11.10 4.06 26.34
N ASP A 339 12.06 3.18 26.07
CA ASP A 339 13.44 3.51 25.73
C ASP A 339 13.71 3.48 24.21
N PHE A 340 12.69 3.18 23.40
CA PHE A 340 12.81 3.13 21.94
C PHE A 340 13.27 4.48 21.35
N ASP A 341 14.43 4.50 20.70
CA ASP A 341 14.96 5.65 19.98
C ASP A 341 15.85 5.19 18.83
N ARG A 342 15.40 5.45 17.59
CA ARG A 342 16.08 5.08 16.34
C ARG A 342 16.41 6.28 15.46
N ARG A 343 16.56 7.47 16.06
CA ARG A 343 16.99 8.70 15.35
C ARG A 343 18.38 8.60 14.73
N ASP A 344 19.12 7.54 15.05
CA ASP A 344 20.43 7.22 14.54
C ASP A 344 20.41 6.35 13.28
N VAL A 345 19.25 5.90 12.80
CA VAL A 345 19.15 5.05 11.59
C VAL A 345 18.92 5.87 10.33
N TYR A 346 19.62 5.50 9.26
CA TYR A 346 19.40 6.05 7.92
C TYR A 346 18.38 5.18 7.19
N ILE A 347 17.18 5.71 6.94
CA ILE A 347 16.16 5.01 6.14
C ILE A 347 16.19 5.48 4.69
N ILE A 348 16.33 4.54 3.74
CA ILE A 348 16.42 4.79 2.30
C ILE A 348 15.55 3.75 1.57
N THR A 349 14.57 4.15 0.76
CA THR A 349 13.86 3.19 -0.10
C THR A 349 14.75 2.65 -1.22
N GLN A 350 14.51 1.39 -1.61
CA GLN A 350 15.09 0.80 -2.82
C GLN A 350 14.44 1.35 -4.09
N ASN A 351 13.21 1.88 -4.02
CA ASN A 351 12.36 2.06 -5.19
C ASN A 351 12.61 3.36 -5.97
N ALA A 352 13.20 4.36 -5.32
CA ALA A 352 13.27 5.73 -5.86
C ALA A 352 14.70 6.23 -6.13
N LEU A 353 15.74 5.40 -5.98
CA LEU A 353 17.13 5.86 -6.12
C LEU A 353 17.49 6.35 -7.54
N ALA A 354 16.80 5.86 -8.57
CA ALA A 354 16.94 6.33 -9.94
C ALA A 354 16.27 7.70 -10.18
N ASP A 355 15.42 8.17 -9.25
CA ASP A 355 14.80 9.50 -9.31
C ASP A 355 15.77 10.55 -8.75
N GLN A 356 16.11 11.53 -9.59
CA GLN A 356 17.04 12.61 -9.24
C GLN A 356 16.55 13.45 -8.05
N THR A 357 15.24 13.72 -7.96
CA THR A 357 14.65 14.51 -6.86
C THR A 357 14.72 13.74 -5.54
N TYR A 358 14.56 12.41 -5.61
CA TYR A 358 14.78 11.55 -4.45
C TYR A 358 16.25 11.52 -4.01
N LEU A 359 17.19 11.48 -4.95
CA LEU A 359 18.62 11.58 -4.64
C LEU A 359 19.00 12.91 -3.98
N GLU A 360 18.40 14.02 -4.41
CA GLU A 360 18.54 15.33 -3.75
C GLU A 360 17.96 15.30 -2.33
N TYR A 361 16.79 14.69 -2.17
CA TYR A 361 16.15 14.52 -0.87
C TYR A 361 17.02 13.73 0.13
N ILE A 362 17.51 12.54 -0.23
CA ILE A 362 18.35 11.75 0.67
C ILE A 362 19.71 12.39 0.91
N ARG A 363 20.28 13.09 -0.09
CA ARG A 363 21.50 13.89 0.11
C ARG A 363 21.26 15.00 1.11
N ALA A 364 20.15 15.74 0.98
CA ALA A 364 19.81 16.77 1.95
C ALA A 364 19.62 16.22 3.36
N HIS A 365 19.19 14.98 3.53
CA HIS A 365 18.98 14.38 4.86
C HIS A 365 20.28 13.87 5.46
N TYR A 366 21.01 13.06 4.68
CA TYR A 366 22.06 12.19 5.18
C TYR A 366 23.46 12.51 4.64
N ASN A 367 23.58 13.40 3.66
CA ASN A 367 24.85 13.81 3.03
C ASN A 367 24.82 15.31 2.71
N ARG A 368 24.39 16.12 3.68
CA ARG A 368 23.99 17.51 3.45
C ARG A 368 25.14 18.36 2.94
N SER A 369 26.36 18.08 3.40
CA SER A 369 27.58 18.77 2.97
C SER A 369 27.82 18.75 1.46
N THR A 370 27.28 17.76 0.74
CA THR A 370 27.44 17.60 -0.72
C THR A 370 26.23 18.06 -1.54
N GLN A 371 25.12 18.43 -0.90
CA GLN A 371 23.90 18.84 -1.59
C GLN A 371 23.91 20.34 -1.90
N ILE A 372 23.79 20.68 -3.19
CA ILE A 372 23.69 22.06 -3.66
C ILE A 372 22.27 22.29 -4.17
N ASP A 373 21.60 23.30 -3.61
CA ASP A 373 20.21 23.62 -3.95
C ASP A 373 20.16 24.73 -4.99
N SER A 374 19.45 24.48 -6.11
CA SER A 374 19.19 25.52 -7.10
C SER A 374 18.18 26.53 -6.55
N PRO A 375 18.34 27.85 -6.79
CA PRO A 375 17.42 28.85 -6.26
C PRO A 375 16.03 28.74 -6.91
N PHE A 376 14.98 28.71 -6.09
CA PHE A 376 13.61 28.49 -6.51
C PHE A 376 13.07 29.59 -7.42
N PHE A 377 13.07 30.84 -6.94
CA PHE A 377 12.43 31.95 -7.64
C PHE A 377 13.20 32.29 -8.92
N GLN A 378 14.54 32.32 -8.85
CA GLN A 378 15.34 32.46 -10.07
C GLN A 378 15.09 31.32 -11.07
N GLY A 379 15.01 30.06 -10.60
CA GLY A 379 14.69 28.90 -11.46
C GLY A 379 13.35 29.04 -12.17
N MET A 380 12.31 29.49 -11.46
CA MET A 380 10.99 29.77 -12.03
C MET A 380 11.05 30.81 -13.17
N PHE A 381 11.73 31.93 -12.95
CA PHE A 381 11.82 32.98 -13.98
C PHE A 381 12.69 32.59 -15.17
N LEU A 382 13.73 31.77 -14.96
CA LEU A 382 14.52 31.18 -16.05
C LEU A 382 13.67 30.22 -16.87
N TRP A 383 12.88 29.35 -16.23
CA TRP A 383 11.99 28.41 -16.91
C TRP A 383 10.88 29.13 -17.70
N LEU A 384 10.25 30.17 -17.13
CA LEU A 384 9.26 30.97 -17.83
C LEU A 384 9.86 31.60 -19.10
N GLN A 385 11.09 32.10 -19.01
CA GLN A 385 11.78 32.66 -20.16
C GLN A 385 12.02 31.60 -21.25
N ASP A 386 12.46 30.39 -20.87
CA ASP A 386 12.69 29.29 -21.82
C ASP A 386 11.39 28.85 -22.51
N LEU A 387 10.24 28.95 -21.84
CA LEU A 387 8.93 28.67 -22.43
C LEU A 387 8.56 29.67 -23.55
N PHE A 388 9.03 30.92 -23.46
CA PHE A 388 8.76 31.98 -24.42
C PHE A 388 9.91 32.21 -25.44
N ARG A 389 11.00 31.45 -25.37
CA ARG A 389 12.13 31.53 -26.33
C ARG A 389 12.00 30.51 -27.47
N PRO A 390 12.33 30.86 -28.73
CA PRO A 390 12.48 29.89 -29.81
C PRO A 390 13.64 28.92 -29.49
N LYS A 391 13.43 27.60 -29.70
CA LYS A 391 14.39 26.51 -29.36
C LYS A 391 15.77 26.57 -30.07
N ILE A 392 16.06 27.59 -30.87
CA ILE A 392 17.24 27.66 -31.76
C ILE A 392 18.42 28.42 -31.10
N GLU A 393 18.22 29.16 -30.01
CA GLU A 393 19.29 29.92 -29.34
C GLU A 393 19.85 29.20 -28.11
N PHE A 394 20.77 28.26 -28.33
CA PHE A 394 21.40 27.47 -27.25
C PHE A 394 22.74 28.07 -26.80
N ARG A 395 22.73 29.24 -26.13
CA ARG A 395 23.86 29.67 -25.29
C ARG A 395 23.38 30.25 -23.95
N ARG A 396 23.59 29.47 -22.88
CA ARG A 396 23.48 29.93 -21.48
C ARG A 396 24.68 30.82 -21.15
N SER A 397 24.50 32.14 -21.08
CA SER A 397 25.57 33.02 -20.55
C SER A 397 25.12 34.24 -19.75
N THR A 398 23.82 34.51 -19.56
CA THR A 398 23.39 35.64 -18.71
C THR A 398 22.16 35.32 -17.85
N THR A 399 22.28 35.53 -16.53
CA THR A 399 21.16 35.55 -15.59
C THR A 399 20.29 36.78 -15.89
N ASN A 400 19.00 36.58 -16.23
CA ASN A 400 18.08 37.64 -16.61
C ASN A 400 17.88 38.69 -15.48
N TYR A 401 17.60 39.94 -15.86
CA TYR A 401 17.22 41.03 -14.96
C TYR A 401 16.11 40.63 -13.97
N PHE A 402 15.05 39.95 -14.43
CA PHE A 402 13.97 39.50 -13.53
C PHE A 402 14.41 38.42 -12.54
N ALA A 403 15.24 37.47 -12.98
CA ALA A 403 15.84 36.49 -12.08
C ALA A 403 16.73 37.18 -11.02
N ARG A 404 17.52 38.18 -11.42
CA ARG A 404 18.33 38.99 -10.50
C ARG A 404 17.49 39.78 -9.49
N LEU A 405 16.34 40.31 -9.91
CA LEU A 405 15.42 41.04 -9.04
C LEU A 405 14.82 40.16 -7.93
N VAL A 406 14.59 38.87 -8.20
CA VAL A 406 14.01 37.94 -7.21
C VAL A 406 15.05 37.20 -6.37
N ALA A 407 16.35 37.35 -6.66
CA ALA A 407 17.43 36.76 -5.88
C ALA A 407 17.39 37.10 -4.37
N PRO A 408 16.97 38.31 -3.92
CA PRO A 408 16.76 38.58 -2.49
C PRO A 408 15.70 37.68 -1.84
N LEU A 409 14.66 37.27 -2.57
CA LEU A 409 13.64 36.35 -2.05
C LEU A 409 14.24 34.96 -1.83
N ASP A 410 15.01 34.45 -2.80
CA ASP A 410 15.71 33.17 -2.65
C ASP A 410 16.62 33.19 -1.42
N ARG A 411 17.41 34.25 -1.22
CA ARG A 411 18.27 34.38 -0.03
C ARG A 411 17.46 34.36 1.26
N TYR A 412 16.42 35.19 1.37
CA TYR A 412 15.61 35.29 2.57
C TYR A 412 15.01 33.93 2.99
N PHE A 413 14.39 33.22 2.06
CA PHE A 413 13.75 31.95 2.37
C PHE A 413 14.76 30.81 2.57
N THR A 414 15.89 30.83 1.85
CA THR A 414 16.98 29.87 2.07
C THR A 414 17.61 30.07 3.44
N ASP A 415 17.84 31.31 3.87
CA ASP A 415 18.40 31.65 5.19
C ASP A 415 17.43 31.27 6.32
N LEU A 416 16.13 31.47 6.11
CA LEU A 416 15.10 31.00 7.04
C LEU A 416 15.12 29.47 7.14
N GLY A 417 15.17 28.79 5.99
CA GLY A 417 15.27 27.35 5.88
C GLY A 417 16.49 26.79 6.61
N ALA A 418 17.66 27.38 6.36
CA ALA A 418 18.93 27.01 6.97
C ALA A 418 18.91 27.13 8.50
N ARG A 419 18.30 28.19 9.06
CA ARG A 419 18.12 28.35 10.51
C ARG A 419 17.26 27.24 11.12
N VAL A 420 16.17 26.87 10.45
CA VAL A 420 15.29 25.79 10.92
C VAL A 420 15.98 24.43 10.80
N GLU A 421 16.68 24.19 9.69
CA GLU A 421 17.44 22.96 9.45
C GLU A 421 18.55 22.79 10.50
N GLN A 422 19.30 23.85 10.80
CA GLN A 422 20.36 23.83 11.83
C GLN A 422 19.78 23.45 13.20
N ARG A 423 18.63 24.04 13.57
CA ARG A 423 17.94 23.68 14.82
C ARG A 423 17.52 22.21 14.84
N ARG A 424 16.88 21.71 13.77
CA ARG A 424 16.44 20.31 13.66
C ARG A 424 17.60 19.33 13.78
N ARG A 425 18.74 19.62 13.14
CA ARG A 425 19.97 18.80 13.27
C ARG A 425 20.50 18.82 14.70
N ALA A 426 20.53 19.98 15.36
CA ALA A 426 20.93 20.09 16.77
C ALA A 426 20.00 19.33 17.72
N GLU A 427 18.70 19.25 17.40
CA GLU A 427 17.68 18.50 18.14
C GLU A 427 17.70 16.98 17.83
N GLY A 428 18.56 16.52 16.92
CA GLY A 428 18.69 15.11 16.55
C GLY A 428 17.59 14.59 15.63
N VAL A 429 16.97 15.46 14.81
CA VAL A 429 16.01 15.04 13.76
C VAL A 429 16.65 14.13 12.71
N TYR A 430 17.93 14.34 12.44
CA TYR A 430 18.71 13.54 11.50
C TYR A 430 19.90 12.91 12.21
N PRO A 431 20.40 11.75 11.73
CA PRO A 431 21.63 11.17 12.25
C PRO A 431 22.77 12.20 12.25
N PRO A 432 23.60 12.25 13.31
CA PRO A 432 24.64 13.26 13.44
C PRO A 432 25.81 13.05 12.48
N GLN A 433 26.03 11.81 12.04
CA GLN A 433 27.05 11.45 11.06
C GLN A 433 26.42 11.48 9.66
N GLU A 434 27.15 11.99 8.68
CA GLU A 434 26.73 11.87 7.29
C GLU A 434 27.16 10.52 6.72
N ILE A 435 26.36 9.98 5.81
CA ILE A 435 26.72 8.84 4.95
C ILE A 435 26.88 9.34 3.52
N LEU A 436 27.69 8.63 2.75
CA LEU A 436 27.88 8.89 1.34
C LEU A 436 26.72 8.30 0.53
N THR A 437 25.87 9.17 0.01
CA THR A 437 24.81 8.82 -0.95
C THR A 437 25.31 8.97 -2.39
N PRO A 438 24.63 8.39 -3.40
CA PRO A 438 25.06 8.50 -4.79
C PRO A 438 25.10 9.95 -5.27
N SER A 439 26.18 10.31 -5.96
CA SER A 439 26.32 11.58 -6.66
C SER A 439 25.65 11.52 -8.04
N PRO A 440 25.46 12.66 -8.73
CA PRO A 440 25.02 12.65 -10.13
C PRO A 440 25.92 11.83 -11.05
N SER A 441 27.24 11.78 -10.78
CA SER A 441 28.17 10.95 -11.57
C SER A 441 27.98 9.46 -11.29
N ASP A 442 27.70 9.06 -10.03
CA ASP A 442 27.39 7.67 -9.71
C ASP A 442 26.08 7.22 -10.38
N HIS A 443 25.10 8.12 -10.48
CA HIS A 443 23.84 7.89 -11.20
C HIS A 443 24.07 7.68 -12.69
N GLU A 444 24.81 8.57 -13.34
CA GLU A 444 25.18 8.42 -14.76
C GLU A 444 25.98 7.14 -15.01
N GLN A 445 26.93 6.83 -14.12
CA GLN A 445 27.71 5.59 -14.20
C GLN A 445 26.83 4.33 -14.07
N SER A 446 25.94 4.30 -13.07
CA SER A 446 25.03 3.16 -12.84
C SER A 446 24.07 2.97 -14.01
N PHE A 447 23.58 4.08 -14.57
CA PHE A 447 22.75 4.06 -15.77
C PHE A 447 23.51 3.48 -16.96
N ASN A 448 24.73 3.95 -17.22
CA ASN A 448 25.58 3.47 -18.32
C ASN A 448 25.97 1.99 -18.16
N GLU A 449 26.27 1.55 -16.93
CA GLU A 449 26.55 0.14 -16.62
C GLU A 449 25.35 -0.75 -16.94
N TYR A 450 24.15 -0.34 -16.51
CA TYR A 450 22.92 -1.06 -16.83
C TYR A 450 22.65 -1.08 -18.35
N MET A 451 22.81 0.04 -19.07
CA MET A 451 22.64 0.09 -20.53
C MET A 451 23.58 -0.90 -21.24
N ALA A 452 24.86 -0.95 -20.84
CA ALA A 452 25.84 -1.85 -21.43
C ALA A 452 25.52 -3.33 -21.17
N ASP A 453 25.08 -3.66 -19.95
CA ASP A 453 24.63 -5.01 -19.59
C ASP A 453 23.36 -5.42 -20.35
N ALA A 454 22.35 -4.56 -20.39
CA ALA A 454 21.10 -4.79 -21.11
C ALA A 454 21.33 -5.00 -22.61
N GLN A 455 22.21 -4.20 -23.23
CA GLN A 455 22.58 -4.37 -24.63
C GLN A 455 23.26 -5.72 -24.89
N ARG A 456 24.18 -6.14 -23.99
CA ARG A 456 24.83 -7.46 -24.09
C ARG A 456 23.80 -8.59 -23.98
N ARG A 457 22.90 -8.53 -23.01
CA ARG A 457 21.86 -9.55 -22.81
C ARG A 457 20.85 -9.58 -23.96
N MET A 458 20.53 -8.44 -24.56
CA MET A 458 19.73 -8.37 -25.80
C MET A 458 20.41 -9.10 -26.96
N GLN A 459 21.72 -8.89 -27.16
CA GLN A 459 22.48 -9.58 -28.23
C GLN A 459 22.57 -11.09 -28.01
N LEU A 460 22.58 -11.54 -26.75
CA LEU A 460 22.65 -12.96 -26.38
C LEU A 460 21.26 -13.62 -26.25
N ASN A 461 20.18 -12.89 -26.51
CA ASN A 461 18.79 -13.33 -26.28
C ASN A 461 18.55 -13.81 -24.83
N GLN A 462 19.11 -13.08 -23.86
CA GLN A 462 19.11 -13.34 -22.42
C GLN A 462 18.48 -12.17 -21.63
N LEU A 463 17.53 -11.46 -22.23
CA LEU A 463 16.78 -10.43 -21.52
C LEU A 463 16.00 -11.04 -20.35
N LYS A 464 15.88 -10.28 -19.26
CA LYS A 464 15.10 -10.72 -18.10
C LYS A 464 13.62 -10.80 -18.51
N PRO A 465 12.81 -11.68 -17.87
CA PRO A 465 11.37 -11.69 -18.09
C PRO A 465 10.76 -10.30 -17.89
N ASN A 466 9.94 -9.85 -18.84
CA ASN A 466 9.30 -8.53 -18.85
C ASN A 466 10.26 -7.32 -18.88
N GLU A 467 11.51 -7.52 -19.27
CA GLU A 467 12.45 -6.43 -19.51
C GLU A 467 12.26 -5.86 -20.92
N ASP A 468 12.02 -4.55 -21.00
CA ASP A 468 11.66 -3.86 -22.23
C ASP A 468 12.81 -3.02 -22.76
N VAL A 469 13.59 -3.60 -23.68
CA VAL A 469 14.80 -2.99 -24.26
C VAL A 469 14.67 -2.98 -25.78
N HIS A 470 14.59 -1.78 -26.35
CA HIS A 470 14.46 -1.60 -27.80
C HIS A 470 15.54 -0.67 -28.34
N LEU A 471 16.02 -0.95 -29.54
CA LEU A 471 16.80 0.02 -30.31
C LEU A 471 15.84 1.02 -30.95
N ASP A 472 16.02 2.30 -30.62
CA ASP A 472 15.33 3.37 -31.32
C ASP A 472 15.77 3.37 -32.79
N LYS A 473 14.80 3.21 -33.69
CA LYS A 473 15.03 3.10 -35.13
C LYS A 473 15.52 4.41 -35.75
N GLU A 474 15.29 5.56 -35.09
CA GLU A 474 15.69 6.88 -35.60
C GLU A 474 17.05 7.33 -35.08
N SER A 475 17.36 7.12 -33.80
CA SER A 475 18.62 7.57 -33.19
C SER A 475 19.70 6.47 -33.10
N GLY A 476 19.33 5.21 -33.33
CA GLY A 476 20.21 4.06 -33.11
C GLY A 476 20.59 3.84 -31.64
N ARG A 477 19.95 4.58 -30.70
CA ARG A 477 20.22 4.48 -29.26
C ARG A 477 19.32 3.44 -28.61
N LEU A 478 19.86 2.78 -27.58
CA LEU A 478 19.09 1.89 -26.74
C LEU A 478 18.06 2.71 -25.95
N THR A 479 16.80 2.33 -26.04
CA THR A 479 15.71 2.82 -25.20
C THR A 479 15.30 1.71 -24.26
N VAL A 480 15.22 2.04 -22.98
CA VAL A 480 14.81 1.09 -21.97
C VAL A 480 13.63 1.66 -21.20
N GLN A 481 12.62 0.82 -21.00
CA GLN A 481 11.41 1.16 -20.28
C GLN A 481 11.05 0.07 -19.27
N GLY A 482 10.14 0.41 -18.38
CA GLY A 482 9.56 -0.54 -17.44
C GLY A 482 10.34 -0.70 -16.13
N GLN A 483 9.66 -1.39 -15.22
CA GLN A 483 10.06 -1.55 -13.83
C GLN A 483 11.38 -2.32 -13.66
N VAL A 484 11.63 -3.32 -14.51
CA VAL A 484 12.85 -4.16 -14.44
C VAL A 484 14.11 -3.31 -14.59
N ALA A 485 14.09 -2.36 -15.51
CA ALA A 485 15.20 -1.46 -15.77
C ALA A 485 15.45 -0.50 -14.61
N VAL A 486 14.38 0.16 -14.15
CA VAL A 486 14.44 1.09 -13.01
C VAL A 486 14.97 0.38 -11.76
N MET A 487 14.47 -0.82 -11.47
CA MET A 487 14.93 -1.60 -10.31
C MET A 487 16.35 -2.13 -10.46
N SER A 488 16.81 -2.44 -11.68
CA SER A 488 18.21 -2.83 -11.92
C SER A 488 19.16 -1.66 -11.66
N ILE A 489 18.81 -0.45 -12.10
CA ILE A 489 19.58 0.78 -11.81
C ILE A 489 19.56 1.08 -10.31
N ASN A 490 18.39 1.00 -9.67
CA ASN A 490 18.28 1.12 -8.20
C ASN A 490 19.18 0.11 -7.48
N GLY A 491 19.28 -1.13 -8.00
CA GLY A 491 20.20 -2.15 -7.54
C GLY A 491 21.64 -1.67 -7.51
N LEU A 492 22.14 -1.11 -8.62
CA LEU A 492 23.49 -0.56 -8.68
C LEU A 492 23.69 0.62 -7.72
N LEU A 493 22.69 1.50 -7.59
CA LEU A 493 22.77 2.65 -6.68
C LEU A 493 22.76 2.27 -5.19
N THR A 494 21.98 1.26 -4.80
CA THR A 494 22.06 0.69 -3.43
C THR A 494 23.45 0.11 -3.16
N LYS A 495 24.07 -0.53 -4.16
CA LYS A 495 25.43 -1.04 -4.04
C LYS A 495 26.45 0.08 -3.88
N VAL A 496 26.31 1.19 -4.61
CA VAL A 496 27.15 2.39 -4.40
C VAL A 496 27.09 2.88 -2.94
N ILE A 497 25.89 2.96 -2.36
CA ILE A 497 25.73 3.34 -0.94
C ILE A 497 26.42 2.32 -0.03
N PHE A 498 26.23 1.03 -0.30
CA PHE A 498 26.86 -0.05 0.48
C PHE A 498 28.40 0.04 0.45
N ASP A 499 28.99 0.19 -0.73
CA ASP A 499 30.43 0.21 -0.95
C ASP A 499 31.09 1.49 -0.37
N LYS A 500 30.44 2.66 -0.51
CA LYS A 500 30.99 3.94 -0.03
C LYS A 500 30.92 4.13 1.48
N ASN A 501 30.15 3.33 2.21
CA ASN A 501 29.94 3.50 3.64
C ASN A 501 30.42 2.28 4.44
N PRO A 502 31.69 1.86 4.39
CA PRO A 502 32.16 0.54 4.85
C PRO A 502 32.02 0.29 6.36
N THR A 503 31.80 1.32 7.18
CA THR A 503 31.71 1.22 8.64
C THR A 503 30.29 1.03 9.16
N ASN A 504 29.28 1.27 8.33
CA ASN A 504 27.88 1.10 8.70
C ASN A 504 27.44 -0.36 8.57
N GLU A 505 26.45 -0.80 9.34
CA GLU A 505 25.77 -2.07 9.07
C GLU A 505 24.55 -1.81 8.17
N PHE A 506 24.17 -2.81 7.37
CA PHE A 506 23.12 -2.68 6.38
C PHE A 506 22.01 -3.71 6.60
N TYR A 507 20.77 -3.26 6.47
CA TYR A 507 19.57 -4.07 6.65
C TYR A 507 18.60 -3.77 5.50
N VAL A 508 17.74 -4.73 5.18
CA VAL A 508 16.78 -4.58 4.09
C VAL A 508 15.41 -5.15 4.45
N GLU A 509 14.40 -4.29 4.39
CA GLU A 509 13.01 -4.68 4.16
C GLU A 509 12.82 -4.77 2.64
N GLU A 510 12.82 -5.99 2.11
CA GLU A 510 12.83 -6.20 0.66
C GLU A 510 11.52 -5.69 0.03
N SER A 511 11.64 -4.66 -0.79
CA SER A 511 10.57 -4.23 -1.70
C SER A 511 10.65 -4.99 -3.02
N PHE A 512 11.83 -4.95 -3.66
CA PHE A 512 12.14 -5.75 -4.84
C PHE A 512 13.45 -6.50 -4.58
N PRO A 513 13.55 -7.77 -5.02
CA PRO A 513 14.81 -8.49 -4.99
C PRO A 513 15.88 -7.75 -5.79
N LEU A 514 17.05 -7.55 -5.18
CA LEU A 514 18.22 -6.97 -5.83
C LEU A 514 19.31 -8.04 -5.92
N ASP A 515 19.61 -8.49 -7.15
CA ASP A 515 20.44 -9.67 -7.42
C ASP A 515 21.78 -9.67 -6.68
N TRP A 516 22.43 -8.50 -6.60
CA TRP A 516 23.73 -8.37 -5.96
C TRP A 516 23.71 -8.63 -4.45
N MET A 517 22.56 -8.47 -3.78
CA MET A 517 22.42 -8.62 -2.33
C MET A 517 22.39 -10.08 -1.90
N PHE A 518 21.80 -10.99 -2.69
CA PHE A 518 21.56 -12.38 -2.26
C PHE A 518 22.77 -13.13 -1.67
N PRO A 519 23.98 -13.04 -2.24
CA PRO A 519 25.17 -13.65 -1.64
C PRO A 519 25.49 -13.14 -0.23
N TYR A 520 25.07 -11.92 0.11
CA TYR A 520 25.35 -11.22 1.37
C TYR A 520 24.19 -11.30 2.38
N LEU A 521 22.99 -11.69 1.95
CA LEU A 521 21.79 -11.66 2.80
C LEU A 521 21.78 -12.78 3.85
N GLU A 522 21.36 -12.40 5.07
CA GLU A 522 21.10 -13.27 6.23
C GLU A 522 19.75 -12.89 6.86
N PRO A 523 18.90 -13.85 7.26
CA PRO A 523 17.66 -13.56 7.99
C PRO A 523 17.92 -12.84 9.31
N TYR A 524 17.16 -11.78 9.58
CA TYR A 524 17.29 -10.94 10.77
C TYR A 524 15.92 -10.50 11.32
N GLY A 525 15.37 -11.28 12.24
CA GLY A 525 14.02 -11.06 12.77
C GLY A 525 12.98 -11.12 11.64
N ILE A 526 12.23 -10.04 11.45
CA ILE A 526 11.22 -9.94 10.38
C ILE A 526 11.78 -9.42 9.05
N ILE A 527 13.06 -9.07 8.98
CA ILE A 527 13.74 -8.54 7.78
C ILE A 527 15.04 -9.32 7.50
N MET A 528 15.94 -8.76 6.69
CA MET A 528 17.25 -9.35 6.42
C MET A 528 18.38 -8.36 6.71
N LYS A 529 19.54 -8.91 7.06
CA LYS A 529 20.82 -8.20 7.18
C LYS A 529 21.63 -8.40 5.90
N ILE A 530 22.29 -7.35 5.43
CA ILE A 530 23.26 -7.41 4.34
C ILE A 530 24.67 -7.45 4.94
N ASN A 531 25.31 -8.61 4.89
CA ASN A 531 26.67 -8.79 5.42
C ASN A 531 27.71 -8.09 4.53
N ARG A 532 28.87 -7.76 5.11
CA ARG A 532 29.99 -7.16 4.36
C ARG A 532 30.71 -8.11 3.43
N GLN A 533 30.70 -9.39 3.79
CA GLN A 533 31.30 -10.44 2.99
C GLN A 533 30.19 -11.36 2.50
N PRO A 534 30.30 -11.89 1.27
CA PRO A 534 29.38 -12.92 0.80
C PRO A 534 29.41 -14.11 1.76
N LEU A 535 28.24 -14.60 2.15
CA LEU A 535 28.13 -15.82 2.93
C LEU A 535 28.33 -17.01 1.97
N PRO A 536 29.31 -17.89 2.22
CA PRO A 536 29.54 -19.05 1.37
C PRO A 536 28.38 -20.04 1.42
N GLU A 537 27.72 -20.15 2.57
CA GLU A 537 26.54 -20.96 2.82
C GLU A 537 25.65 -20.29 3.89
N MET A 538 24.39 -20.71 3.96
CA MET A 538 23.54 -20.41 5.12
C MET A 538 23.72 -21.52 6.17
N THR A 539 24.39 -21.19 7.27
CA THR A 539 24.71 -22.15 8.34
C THR A 539 23.46 -22.73 9.00
N GLU A 540 23.57 -23.92 9.57
CA GLU A 540 22.47 -24.56 10.30
C GLU A 540 22.00 -23.69 11.48
N GLU A 541 22.93 -23.02 12.17
CA GLU A 541 22.62 -22.11 13.27
C GLU A 541 21.80 -20.90 12.81
N MET A 542 22.12 -20.31 11.65
CA MET A 542 21.37 -19.18 11.09
C MET A 542 19.94 -19.59 10.75
N VAL A 543 19.77 -20.75 10.09
CA VAL A 543 18.46 -21.32 9.76
C VAL A 543 17.66 -21.61 11.02
N LYS A 544 18.28 -22.27 12.02
CA LYS A 544 17.62 -22.63 13.27
C LYS A 544 17.15 -21.40 14.05
N ARG A 545 17.96 -20.32 14.09
CA ARG A 545 17.58 -19.06 14.73
C ARG A 545 16.35 -18.45 14.05
N ASP A 546 16.34 -18.36 12.72
CA ASP A 546 15.21 -17.81 11.96
C ASP A 546 13.95 -18.66 12.12
N HIS A 547 14.09 -19.98 12.03
CA HIS A 547 13.00 -20.94 12.21
C HIS A 547 12.32 -20.79 13.59
N GLU A 548 13.13 -20.76 14.66
CA GLU A 548 12.61 -20.60 16.01
C GLU A 548 11.95 -19.22 16.20
N PHE A 549 12.58 -18.16 15.69
CA PHE A 549 12.04 -16.82 15.74
C PHE A 549 10.65 -16.76 15.06
N TRP A 550 10.51 -17.25 13.83
CA TRP A 550 9.24 -17.19 13.12
C TRP A 550 8.18 -18.15 13.66
N SER A 551 8.58 -19.28 14.23
CA SER A 551 7.66 -20.18 14.94
C SER A 551 7.03 -19.46 16.15
N GLN A 552 7.86 -18.78 16.94
CA GLN A 552 7.39 -17.99 18.09
C GLN A 552 6.62 -16.73 17.63
N TYR A 553 7.08 -16.05 16.60
CA TYR A 553 6.45 -14.84 16.07
C TYR A 553 5.06 -15.16 15.51
N SER A 554 4.90 -16.28 14.81
CA SER A 554 3.61 -16.74 14.25
C SER A 554 2.54 -16.90 15.33
N GLN A 555 2.92 -17.24 16.57
CA GLN A 555 1.99 -17.36 17.69
C GLN A 555 1.13 -16.09 17.89
N ARG A 556 1.71 -14.90 17.66
CA ARG A 556 0.99 -13.62 17.82
C ARG A 556 0.05 -13.29 16.66
N LEU A 557 0.27 -13.90 15.49
CA LEU A 557 -0.48 -13.62 14.26
C LEU A 557 -1.59 -14.65 14.08
N ILE A 558 -1.23 -15.87 13.68
CA ILE A 558 -2.18 -16.94 13.36
C ILE A 558 -2.09 -18.15 14.31
N GLY A 559 -1.21 -18.08 15.32
CA GLY A 559 -0.83 -19.23 16.13
C GLY A 559 0.40 -19.95 15.56
N ASN A 560 1.04 -20.79 16.38
CA ASN A 560 2.16 -21.63 15.97
C ASN A 560 1.70 -23.08 15.74
N TRP A 561 1.09 -23.35 14.58
CA TRP A 561 0.57 -24.67 14.21
C TRP A 561 1.21 -25.25 12.93
N ILE A 562 1.94 -24.41 12.18
CA ILE A 562 2.67 -24.83 10.98
C ILE A 562 4.01 -25.41 11.42
N THR A 563 4.32 -26.60 10.95
CA THR A 563 5.59 -27.30 11.14
C THR A 563 6.15 -27.72 9.78
N TYR A 564 7.32 -28.35 9.75
CA TYR A 564 7.87 -28.91 8.52
C TYR A 564 7.00 -30.02 7.90
N ASP A 565 6.18 -30.70 8.70
CA ASP A 565 5.38 -31.84 8.26
C ASP A 565 3.93 -31.46 7.93
N THR A 566 3.53 -30.20 8.19
CA THR A 566 2.19 -29.71 7.92
C THR A 566 1.88 -29.77 6.41
N PRO A 567 0.89 -30.55 5.95
CA PRO A 567 0.56 -30.67 4.52
C PRO A 567 0.05 -29.35 3.91
N VAL A 568 0.27 -29.15 2.60
CA VAL A 568 -0.21 -27.94 1.88
C VAL A 568 -1.73 -27.84 1.98
N LYS A 569 -2.41 -28.98 1.86
CA LYS A 569 -3.85 -29.12 2.04
C LYS A 569 -4.35 -28.51 3.35
N GLU A 570 -3.67 -28.76 4.47
CA GLU A 570 -4.09 -28.20 5.77
C GLU A 570 -3.93 -26.68 5.80
N VAL A 571 -2.93 -26.13 5.11
CA VAL A 571 -2.75 -24.67 4.97
C VAL A 571 -3.85 -24.04 4.12
N CYS A 572 -4.23 -24.70 3.03
CA CYS A 572 -5.36 -24.27 2.20
C CYS A 572 -6.70 -24.36 2.96
N GLU A 573 -6.94 -25.44 3.71
CA GLU A 573 -8.12 -25.61 4.55
C GLU A 573 -8.17 -24.57 5.68
N PHE A 574 -7.02 -24.23 6.29
CA PHE A 574 -6.91 -23.13 7.24
C PHE A 574 -7.35 -21.81 6.60
N ALA A 575 -6.83 -21.48 5.41
CA ALA A 575 -7.19 -20.25 4.71
C ALA A 575 -8.69 -20.16 4.43
N GLN A 576 -9.28 -21.25 3.93
CA GLN A 576 -10.73 -21.31 3.65
C GLN A 576 -11.56 -21.20 4.95
N ARG A 577 -11.18 -21.90 6.01
CA ARG A 577 -11.94 -21.90 7.28
C ARG A 577 -11.84 -20.56 8.01
N VAL A 578 -10.63 -20.00 8.14
CA VAL A 578 -10.35 -18.85 9.00
C VAL A 578 -10.50 -17.52 8.25
N ASN A 579 -9.95 -17.40 7.03
CA ASN A 579 -9.98 -16.14 6.28
C ASN A 579 -11.32 -15.95 5.56
N GLU A 580 -11.84 -16.98 4.89
CA GLU A 580 -13.12 -16.90 4.17
C GLU A 580 -14.32 -17.23 5.07
N GLY A 581 -14.30 -18.38 5.75
CA GLY A 581 -15.40 -18.88 6.57
C GLY A 581 -15.56 -18.20 7.93
N ARG A 582 -14.56 -17.42 8.37
CA ARG A 582 -14.50 -16.76 9.69
C ARG A 582 -14.76 -17.73 10.86
N ASP A 583 -14.42 -19.01 10.70
CA ASP A 583 -14.54 -20.03 11.74
C ASP A 583 -13.26 -20.11 12.57
N TYR A 584 -13.32 -19.49 13.75
CA TYR A 584 -12.21 -19.42 14.70
C TYR A 584 -12.18 -20.58 15.71
N LYS A 585 -12.90 -21.68 15.48
CA LYS A 585 -12.82 -22.85 16.36
C LYS A 585 -11.39 -23.39 16.37
N GLY A 586 -10.78 -23.48 17.55
CA GLY A 586 -9.37 -23.90 17.70
C GLY A 586 -8.34 -22.90 17.17
N PHE A 587 -8.74 -21.68 16.75
CA PHE A 587 -7.80 -20.65 16.33
C PHE A 587 -7.15 -19.98 17.54
N SER A 588 -5.83 -20.01 17.61
CA SER A 588 -5.05 -19.50 18.75
C SER A 588 -4.34 -18.16 18.48
N GLY A 589 -4.44 -17.62 17.26
CA GLY A 589 -3.86 -16.32 16.89
C GLY A 589 -4.76 -15.12 17.25
N ASP A 590 -4.33 -13.90 16.87
CA ASP A 590 -5.15 -12.69 17.05
C ASP A 590 -6.15 -12.54 15.90
N ARG A 591 -7.44 -12.58 16.20
CA ARG A 591 -8.51 -12.41 15.21
C ARG A 591 -8.48 -11.06 14.51
N LYS A 592 -7.86 -10.04 15.12
CA LYS A 592 -7.67 -8.74 14.46
C LYS A 592 -6.74 -8.86 13.26
N PHE A 593 -5.74 -9.75 13.31
CA PHE A 593 -4.82 -9.97 12.20
C PHE A 593 -5.57 -10.46 10.95
N ILE A 594 -6.46 -11.43 11.14
CA ILE A 594 -7.31 -12.03 10.09
C ILE A 594 -8.30 -11.03 9.46
N ARG A 595 -8.57 -9.91 10.12
CA ARG A 595 -9.48 -8.85 9.65
C ARG A 595 -8.73 -7.68 9.00
N ASP A 596 -7.42 -7.56 9.26
CA ASP A 596 -6.59 -6.51 8.69
C ASP A 596 -5.84 -7.04 7.47
N ASP A 597 -6.38 -6.76 6.29
CA ASP A 597 -5.78 -7.14 5.02
C ASP A 597 -4.38 -6.52 4.82
N GLN A 598 -4.14 -5.30 5.34
CA GLN A 598 -2.85 -4.64 5.21
C GLN A 598 -1.80 -5.31 6.10
N ALA A 599 -2.16 -5.69 7.33
CA ALA A 599 -1.28 -6.50 8.17
C ALA A 599 -0.97 -7.86 7.54
N GLN A 600 -2.00 -8.57 7.06
CA GLN A 600 -1.81 -9.86 6.39
C GLN A 600 -0.82 -9.76 5.22
N LYS A 601 -1.05 -8.80 4.31
CA LYS A 601 -0.16 -8.54 3.17
C LYS A 601 1.26 -8.19 3.62
N SER A 602 1.39 -7.31 4.61
CA SER A 602 2.68 -6.81 5.08
C SER A 602 3.54 -7.93 5.70
N PHE A 603 2.97 -8.73 6.63
CA PHE A 603 3.71 -9.82 7.27
C PHE A 603 3.92 -11.02 6.35
N SER A 604 2.98 -11.31 5.44
CA SER A 604 3.15 -12.30 4.37
C SER A 604 4.31 -11.92 3.45
N LYS A 605 4.40 -10.65 3.03
CA LYS A 605 5.49 -10.14 2.20
C LYS A 605 6.84 -10.34 2.88
N LEU A 606 7.00 -9.89 4.12
CA LEU A 606 8.25 -10.05 4.88
C LEU A 606 8.69 -11.52 4.97
N ARG A 607 7.76 -12.43 5.32
CA ARG A 607 8.08 -13.86 5.40
C ARG A 607 8.37 -14.47 4.03
N SER A 608 7.65 -14.04 2.98
CA SER A 608 7.85 -14.46 1.60
C SER A 608 9.21 -14.02 1.03
N SER A 609 9.68 -12.81 1.36
CA SER A 609 11.02 -12.33 0.97
C SER A 609 12.12 -13.18 1.59
N ILE A 610 12.01 -13.53 2.88
CA ILE A 610 12.93 -14.47 3.54
C ILE A 610 12.84 -15.87 2.89
N GLY A 611 11.64 -16.36 2.56
CA GLY A 611 11.45 -17.59 1.78
C GLY A 611 12.13 -17.55 0.39
N GLY A 612 12.13 -16.38 -0.25
CA GLY A 612 12.84 -16.10 -1.49
C GLY A 612 14.37 -16.21 -1.34
N LEU A 613 14.94 -15.72 -0.23
CA LEU A 613 16.35 -15.91 0.08
C LEU A 613 16.71 -17.40 0.20
N TYR A 614 15.90 -18.19 0.89
CA TYR A 614 16.13 -19.64 0.99
C TYR A 614 15.99 -20.33 -0.36
N THR A 615 15.06 -19.90 -1.22
CA THR A 615 14.92 -20.43 -2.59
C THR A 615 16.12 -20.11 -3.47
N TRP A 616 16.66 -18.90 -3.35
CA TRP A 616 17.90 -18.54 -4.01
C TRP A 616 19.05 -19.42 -3.51
N ARG A 617 19.21 -19.58 -2.19
CA ARG A 617 20.24 -20.47 -1.62
C ARG A 617 20.06 -21.93 -2.04
N TYR A 618 18.83 -22.43 -2.12
CA TYR A 618 18.51 -23.76 -2.65
C TYR A 618 18.97 -23.93 -4.11
N THR A 619 18.75 -22.92 -4.95
CA THR A 619 19.09 -22.95 -6.38
C THR A 619 20.60 -22.96 -6.61
N TYR A 620 21.35 -22.23 -5.77
CA TYR A 620 22.81 -22.08 -5.89
C TYR A 620 23.60 -22.90 -4.86
N ALA A 621 22.94 -23.81 -4.12
CA ALA A 621 23.57 -24.66 -3.11
C ALA A 621 24.66 -25.54 -3.72
N ARG A 622 25.80 -25.65 -3.03
CA ARG A 622 26.94 -26.44 -3.52
C ARG A 622 26.90 -27.90 -3.10
N THR A 623 26.19 -28.17 -2.00
CA THR A 623 26.09 -29.51 -1.42
C THR A 623 24.63 -29.93 -1.34
N THR A 624 24.38 -31.24 -1.41
CA THR A 624 23.03 -31.79 -1.23
C THR A 624 22.48 -31.47 0.16
N ALA A 625 23.33 -31.48 1.20
CA ALA A 625 22.92 -31.15 2.57
C ALA A 625 22.45 -29.70 2.70
N GLU A 626 23.15 -28.74 2.09
CA GLU A 626 22.70 -27.34 2.03
C GLU A 626 21.41 -27.25 1.22
N LYS A 627 21.35 -27.90 0.05
CA LYS A 627 20.17 -27.89 -0.81
C LYS A 627 18.92 -28.37 -0.08
N ASP A 628 18.99 -29.52 0.60
CA ASP A 628 17.87 -30.09 1.36
C ASP A 628 17.46 -29.17 2.54
N ARG A 629 18.44 -28.62 3.25
CA ARG A 629 18.20 -27.67 4.36
C ARG A 629 17.49 -26.40 3.87
N MET A 630 17.96 -25.81 2.77
CA MET A 630 17.38 -24.59 2.18
C MET A 630 15.99 -24.84 1.61
N PHE A 631 15.77 -25.98 0.95
CA PHE A 631 14.44 -26.34 0.47
C PHE A 631 13.44 -26.48 1.63
N LYS A 632 13.83 -27.19 2.68
CA LYS A 632 12.98 -27.44 3.86
C LYS A 632 12.56 -26.12 4.53
N GLU A 633 13.49 -25.19 4.70
CA GLU A 633 13.18 -23.89 5.30
C GLU A 633 12.42 -22.97 4.32
N ALA A 634 12.70 -23.01 3.02
CA ALA A 634 11.94 -22.27 2.02
C ALA A 634 10.46 -22.70 2.00
N ASP A 635 10.18 -24.00 1.98
CA ASP A 635 8.81 -24.54 2.02
C ASP A 635 8.10 -24.13 3.32
N PHE A 636 8.77 -24.22 4.47
CA PHE A 636 8.22 -23.76 5.75
C PHE A 636 7.89 -22.26 5.76
N ALA A 637 8.82 -21.42 5.28
CA ALA A 637 8.62 -19.98 5.18
C ALA A 637 7.43 -19.63 4.29
N PHE A 638 7.30 -20.28 3.13
CA PHE A 638 6.18 -20.03 2.24
C PHE A 638 4.84 -20.55 2.74
N ARG A 639 4.79 -21.70 3.46
CA ARG A 639 3.58 -22.15 4.17
C ARG A 639 3.09 -21.07 5.13
N GLN A 640 3.99 -20.51 5.94
CA GLN A 640 3.66 -19.41 6.84
C GLN A 640 3.21 -18.15 6.07
N ALA A 641 3.96 -17.73 5.04
CA ALA A 641 3.64 -16.54 4.25
C ALA A 641 2.26 -16.64 3.57
N PHE A 642 1.90 -17.81 3.03
CA PHE A 642 0.59 -18.05 2.44
C PHE A 642 -0.51 -18.12 3.51
N ALA A 643 -0.26 -18.76 4.65
CA ALA A 643 -1.21 -18.79 5.77
C ALA A 643 -1.48 -17.39 6.35
N PHE A 644 -0.47 -16.51 6.37
CA PHE A 644 -0.63 -15.12 6.78
C PHE A 644 -1.49 -14.33 5.80
N CYS A 645 -1.39 -14.59 4.49
CA CYS A 645 -2.18 -13.90 3.47
C CYS A 645 -2.38 -14.77 2.22
N PRO A 646 -3.53 -15.47 2.08
CA PRO A 646 -3.76 -16.38 0.96
C PRO A 646 -4.00 -15.67 -0.37
N PHE A 647 -4.16 -14.34 -0.35
CA PHE A 647 -4.34 -13.48 -1.52
C PHE A 647 -3.15 -12.54 -1.76
N SER A 648 -1.99 -12.82 -1.17
CA SER A 648 -0.76 -12.10 -1.49
C SER A 648 -0.19 -12.63 -2.81
N PRO A 649 -0.21 -11.87 -3.92
CA PRO A 649 0.21 -12.40 -5.22
C PRO A 649 1.67 -12.82 -5.22
N GLU A 650 2.52 -12.09 -4.48
CA GLU A 650 3.94 -12.40 -4.35
C GLU A 650 4.19 -13.71 -3.60
N ALA A 651 3.52 -13.93 -2.45
CA ALA A 651 3.68 -15.16 -1.69
C ALA A 651 3.16 -16.37 -2.47
N VAL A 652 2.00 -16.23 -3.14
CA VAL A 652 1.42 -17.27 -4.00
C VAL A 652 2.37 -17.60 -5.15
N TYR A 653 2.89 -16.58 -5.86
CA TYR A 653 3.78 -16.80 -6.99
C TYR A 653 5.09 -17.48 -6.58
N ARG A 654 5.78 -16.95 -5.57
CA ARG A 654 7.07 -17.50 -5.13
C ARG A 654 6.90 -18.93 -4.62
N TYR A 655 5.82 -19.21 -3.88
CA TYR A 655 5.59 -20.54 -3.34
C TYR A 655 5.28 -21.57 -4.43
N THR A 656 4.34 -21.25 -5.32
CA THR A 656 3.94 -22.15 -6.41
C THR A 656 5.09 -22.41 -7.37
N THR A 657 5.95 -21.42 -7.62
CA THR A 657 7.18 -21.58 -8.41
C THR A 657 8.17 -22.54 -7.74
N LEU A 658 8.40 -22.43 -6.42
CA LEU A 658 9.24 -23.38 -5.68
C LEU A 658 8.67 -24.81 -5.79
N LEU A 659 7.38 -24.99 -5.51
CA LEU A 659 6.71 -26.30 -5.56
C LEU A 659 6.79 -26.92 -6.97
N ALA A 660 6.55 -26.12 -8.01
CA ALA A 660 6.66 -26.55 -9.39
C ALA A 660 8.09 -27.00 -9.74
N SER A 661 9.11 -26.27 -9.26
CA SER A 661 10.51 -26.58 -9.53
C SER A 661 10.97 -27.94 -8.98
N VAL A 662 10.24 -28.48 -7.99
CA VAL A 662 10.49 -29.80 -7.38
C VAL A 662 9.44 -30.84 -7.76
N GLY A 663 8.59 -30.56 -8.74
CA GLY A 663 7.58 -31.50 -9.25
C GLY A 663 6.33 -31.65 -8.37
N ARG A 664 6.14 -30.81 -7.34
CA ARG A 664 4.94 -30.80 -6.47
C ARG A 664 3.81 -29.99 -7.12
N LEU A 665 3.41 -30.38 -8.33
CA LEU A 665 2.44 -29.63 -9.15
C LEU A 665 1.03 -29.62 -8.53
N GLU A 666 0.61 -30.71 -7.90
CA GLU A 666 -0.70 -30.80 -7.23
C GLU A 666 -0.81 -29.81 -6.06
N ASP A 667 0.24 -29.71 -5.24
CA ASP A 667 0.32 -28.75 -4.15
C ASP A 667 0.31 -27.30 -4.69
N ALA A 668 1.06 -27.03 -5.76
CA ALA A 668 1.07 -25.72 -6.41
C ALA A 668 -0.33 -25.33 -6.92
N LEU A 669 -1.03 -26.27 -7.57
CA LEU A 669 -2.38 -26.06 -8.05
C LEU A 669 -3.34 -25.77 -6.88
N GLN A 670 -3.23 -26.51 -5.78
CA GLN A 670 -4.09 -26.32 -4.61
C GLN A 670 -3.92 -24.92 -3.97
N ILE A 671 -2.68 -24.40 -3.94
CA ILE A 671 -2.39 -23.03 -3.50
C ILE A 671 -3.04 -22.01 -4.45
N ILE A 672 -2.89 -22.18 -5.77
CA ILE A 672 -3.45 -21.27 -6.78
C ILE A 672 -4.97 -21.24 -6.71
N GLU A 673 -5.61 -22.41 -6.65
CA GLU A 673 -7.08 -22.51 -6.57
C GLU A 673 -7.60 -21.91 -5.27
N THR A 674 -6.89 -22.09 -4.17
CA THR A 674 -7.26 -21.45 -2.90
C THR A 674 -7.11 -19.93 -2.98
N ALA A 675 -6.04 -19.41 -3.59
CA ALA A 675 -5.83 -17.97 -3.78
C ALA A 675 -6.91 -17.35 -4.69
N LEU A 676 -7.32 -18.03 -5.76
CA LEU A 676 -8.39 -17.59 -6.68
C LEU A 676 -9.75 -17.44 -6.00
N ARG A 677 -10.00 -18.09 -4.85
CA ARG A 677 -11.22 -17.86 -4.05
C ARG A 677 -11.26 -16.45 -3.43
N PHE A 678 -10.09 -15.84 -3.22
CA PHE A 678 -9.94 -14.51 -2.62
C PHE A 678 -9.71 -13.41 -3.68
N ASP A 679 -9.15 -13.75 -4.84
CA ASP A 679 -8.86 -12.83 -5.96
C ASP A 679 -9.21 -13.47 -7.31
N ARG A 680 -10.50 -13.53 -7.61
CA ARG A 680 -11.04 -14.25 -8.77
C ARG A 680 -10.63 -13.65 -10.10
N ASP A 681 -10.53 -12.32 -10.15
CA ASP A 681 -10.23 -11.56 -11.37
C ASP A 681 -8.73 -11.49 -11.66
N ASN A 682 -7.91 -12.22 -10.90
CA ASN A 682 -6.48 -12.32 -11.11
C ASN A 682 -6.14 -13.15 -12.34
N VAL A 683 -5.99 -12.47 -13.49
CA VAL A 683 -5.68 -13.08 -14.78
C VAL A 683 -4.40 -13.94 -14.73
N THR A 684 -3.40 -13.52 -13.95
CA THR A 684 -2.14 -14.25 -13.81
C THR A 684 -2.33 -15.59 -13.10
N LEU A 685 -3.06 -15.60 -11.98
CA LEU A 685 -3.36 -16.84 -11.26
C LEU A 685 -4.28 -17.77 -12.07
N GLN A 686 -5.25 -17.23 -12.82
CA GLN A 686 -6.08 -18.01 -13.73
C GLN A 686 -5.25 -18.68 -14.82
N TYR A 687 -4.35 -17.93 -15.44
CA TYR A 687 -3.43 -18.45 -16.46
C TYR A 687 -2.55 -19.58 -15.91
N TRP A 688 -1.98 -19.41 -14.72
CA TRP A 688 -1.21 -20.47 -14.08
C TRP A 688 -2.06 -21.68 -13.75
N SER A 689 -3.24 -21.50 -13.15
CA SER A 689 -4.15 -22.61 -12.83
C SER A 689 -4.43 -23.47 -14.06
N ASN A 690 -4.67 -22.85 -15.22
CA ASN A 690 -4.89 -23.56 -16.48
C ASN A 690 -3.63 -24.30 -16.96
N ASN A 691 -2.44 -23.69 -16.83
CA ASN A 691 -1.19 -24.34 -17.22
C ASN A 691 -0.80 -25.51 -16.32
N PHE A 692 -1.13 -25.48 -15.03
CA PHE A 692 -0.86 -26.60 -14.10
C PHE A 692 -1.85 -27.76 -14.26
N LYS A 693 -3.01 -27.52 -14.89
CA LYS A 693 -4.03 -28.55 -15.20
C LYS A 693 -3.79 -29.26 -16.53
N ALA A 694 -3.04 -28.64 -17.44
CA ALA A 694 -2.65 -29.19 -18.73
C ALA A 694 -1.44 -30.10 -18.58
#